data_AF-A0A2B5X8Y9-F1
#
_entry.id   AF-A0A2B5X8Y9-F1
#
_cell.length_a   1.000
_cell.length_b   1.000
_cell.length_c   1.000
_cell.angle_alpha   90.00
_cell.angle_beta   90.00
_cell.angle_gamma   90.00
#
_symmetry.space_group_name_H-M   'P 1'
#
loop_
_entity.id
_entity.type
_entity.pdbx_description
1 polymer ?
#
loop_
_entity_poly.entity_id
_entity_poly.type
_entity_poly.pdbx_seq_one_letter_code
_entity_poly.pdbx_strand_id
1 'polypeptide(L)'
;MGMRMLDEFIIELAKITKQIEDINGDKIYLVRNKDNRELEIEIKFLREQYEKELGERSYFKVSYELLKNSWQKFIDIRTVKSEDFGQVSECNTFLVAFFSQLPFVNVTESGAITFKEFQTDNLPCEQYHKVIGFLEEVITNTYDPKNLSDQTNGNLYRVKSKGRQDLRLLGFLKDNHNINTSLLTEYIEAKSKNDVIRKLVLKQEYFHIVMFVLNLLRAYSRREKKETLVHLAMTIVRNSRGDNLMLESLAKERTHNLLMWSEKLEIINAEWIPAEQYIKKSEEKGGNMSSSLSEGFLKIMKEYLDAKTEKLAGHKLGSTVRNDMVTEIIRLPFINEKQYSVIGSVGKGNWATVPWIALMHRDITTSTQRGYYIVYLFSEDMQRLYLTIGQGVTETDKEEMQKIKEEIREQIHMSQKVKKDDEIFLGTSPKAKGYVNSTAAYIAYDANKMPSEKELVEDLEEMLSYYEGFIAYKEEGTKYEMIYERKEVYLDQQSIIDHVSSYIQSKGFYYEKKDLINFFLSLKTKPFVILSGISGTGKTKIVQWFAESLGATEENGQFTLIPVRPDWSDSSDLLGYVNLQGEFQERPLIKVLEAADANPNRPYFVVLDEMNLARVEYYFSDFLSVIESRKWKDGKIVTSPVLPESITNKHITIPSNVYIIGTVNMDETTHPLSKKVLDRANTIEFNTVNLDYFNFLMDVEEKEAEIVSNSSLATKYLHLKECFKENEDLVRNISTILIEINKTLESVGAQVGYRIRDEICFYMAYNEKGKLLLFDEALDYQIYQKILPRLAGSDGRTEEVLKQLYVLCVNEEYDSGNNDASYAKYPRSANKLSHMLRRFEYDGFTSFWI
;
A
#
# COMPACT_ATOMS: atom_id res chain seq x y z
N MET A 1 -0.58 11.31 43.88
CA MET A 1 -1.00 10.09 43.15
C MET A 1 -0.44 10.03 41.72
N GLY A 2 -0.03 11.15 41.11
CA GLY A 2 0.39 11.21 39.70
C GLY A 2 1.81 10.76 39.30
N MET A 3 2.84 10.83 40.17
CA MET A 3 4.17 10.27 39.85
C MET A 3 4.14 8.78 39.48
N ARG A 4 3.15 8.04 40.00
CA ARG A 4 2.98 6.60 39.76
C ARG A 4 2.79 6.24 38.28
N MET A 5 2.27 7.15 37.45
CA MET A 5 1.99 6.83 36.03
C MET A 5 3.21 6.88 35.12
N LEU A 6 4.21 7.72 35.45
CA LEU A 6 5.50 7.70 34.73
C LEU A 6 6.32 6.46 35.13
N ASP A 7 6.12 5.96 36.34
CA ASP A 7 6.71 4.71 36.82
C ASP A 7 6.13 3.49 36.09
N GLU A 8 4.80 3.46 35.83
CA GLU A 8 4.19 2.37 35.06
C GLU A 8 4.69 2.33 33.61
N PHE A 9 5.01 3.49 33.02
CA PHE A 9 5.60 3.54 31.67
C PHE A 9 6.92 2.76 31.57
N ILE A 10 7.77 2.84 32.59
CA ILE A 10 9.03 2.08 32.65
C ILE A 10 8.78 0.58 32.78
N ILE A 11 7.70 0.17 33.46
CA ILE A 11 7.30 -1.24 33.54
C ILE A 11 6.82 -1.74 32.18
N GLU A 12 6.03 -0.96 31.45
CA GLU A 12 5.60 -1.35 30.09
C GLU A 12 6.79 -1.50 29.14
N LEU A 13 7.79 -0.61 29.22
CA LEU A 13 9.05 -0.77 28.50
C LEU A 13 9.75 -2.07 28.90
N ALA A 14 9.86 -2.35 30.20
CA ALA A 14 10.50 -3.56 30.71
C ALA A 14 9.81 -4.84 30.24
N LYS A 15 8.48 -4.85 30.12
CA LYS A 15 7.71 -6.01 29.65
C LYS A 15 8.02 -6.38 28.21
N ILE A 16 8.28 -5.39 27.35
CA ILE A 16 8.56 -5.61 25.93
C ILE A 16 10.05 -5.75 25.61
N THR A 17 10.93 -5.34 26.53
CA THR A 17 12.38 -5.40 26.34
C THR A 17 12.86 -6.84 26.42
N LYS A 18 13.47 -7.34 25.34
CA LYS A 18 14.00 -8.71 25.26
C LYS A 18 15.52 -8.78 25.44
N GLN A 19 16.23 -7.77 24.97
CA GLN A 19 17.69 -7.69 25.06
C GLN A 19 18.16 -6.24 25.13
N ILE A 20 19.30 -6.03 25.78
CA ILE A 20 19.93 -4.72 25.94
C ILE A 20 21.44 -4.90 25.81
N GLU A 21 22.08 -4.10 24.97
CA GLU A 21 23.54 -4.03 24.90
C GLU A 21 24.06 -3.07 25.97
N ASP A 22 25.15 -3.45 26.64
CA ASP A 22 25.84 -2.55 27.56
C ASP A 22 26.38 -1.32 26.81
N ILE A 23 26.51 -0.19 27.50
CA ILE A 23 26.99 1.07 26.94
C ILE A 23 28.39 0.94 26.32
N ASN A 24 29.25 0.09 26.89
CA ASN A 24 30.60 -0.12 26.38
C ASN A 24 30.68 -1.15 25.25
N GLY A 25 29.57 -1.84 24.93
CA GLY A 25 29.52 -2.88 23.90
C GLY A 25 30.28 -4.16 24.27
N ASP A 26 30.61 -4.37 25.54
CA ASP A 26 31.34 -5.56 26.00
C ASP A 26 30.41 -6.71 26.40
N LYS A 27 29.12 -6.43 26.64
CA LYS A 27 28.14 -7.38 27.15
C LYS A 27 26.74 -7.15 26.58
N ILE A 28 25.96 -8.23 26.52
CA ILE A 28 24.52 -8.22 26.21
C ILE A 28 23.76 -8.77 27.40
N TYR A 29 22.75 -8.05 27.83
CA TYR A 29 21.77 -8.46 28.84
C TYR A 29 20.54 -9.04 28.15
N LEU A 30 20.28 -10.33 28.36
CA LEU A 30 19.03 -10.96 27.92
C LEU A 30 17.98 -10.82 29.03
N VAL A 31 16.85 -10.21 28.70
CA VAL A 31 15.79 -9.88 29.63
C VAL A 31 14.67 -10.92 29.50
N ARG A 32 14.37 -11.62 30.60
CA ARG A 32 13.24 -12.56 30.68
C ARG A 32 12.23 -12.07 31.70
N ASN A 33 11.01 -11.87 31.25
CA ASN A 33 9.87 -11.58 32.10
C ASN A 33 9.20 -12.91 32.50
N LYS A 34 9.44 -13.37 33.72
CA LYS A 34 8.89 -14.66 34.20
C LYS A 34 7.57 -14.49 34.92
N ASP A 35 7.49 -13.47 35.77
CA ASP A 35 6.34 -13.17 36.62
C ASP A 35 6.12 -11.65 36.60
N ASN A 36 4.87 -11.18 36.70
CA ASN A 36 4.46 -9.76 36.67
C ASN A 36 5.05 -8.87 37.81
N ARG A 37 6.20 -9.24 38.41
CA ARG A 37 6.87 -8.60 39.54
C ARG A 37 8.38 -8.42 39.38
N GLU A 38 9.06 -9.22 38.55
CA GLU A 38 10.53 -9.17 38.41
C GLU A 38 11.04 -9.56 37.01
N LEU A 39 12.20 -9.04 36.65
CA LEU A 39 12.97 -9.37 35.45
C LEU A 39 14.11 -10.31 35.84
N GLU A 40 14.28 -11.41 35.10
CA GLU A 40 15.48 -12.23 35.14
C GLU A 40 16.44 -11.78 34.04
N ILE A 41 17.65 -11.40 34.43
CA ILE A 41 18.68 -10.90 33.52
C ILE A 41 19.80 -11.93 33.41
N GLU A 42 20.06 -12.40 32.19
CA GLU A 42 21.19 -13.26 31.85
C GLU A 42 22.27 -12.43 31.14
N ILE A 43 23.51 -12.53 31.59
CA ILE A 43 24.63 -11.76 31.03
C ILE A 43 25.39 -12.61 30.02
N LYS A 44 25.58 -12.08 28.81
CA LYS A 44 26.44 -12.64 27.78
C LYS A 44 27.60 -11.69 27.50
N PHE A 45 28.84 -12.15 27.63
CA PHE A 45 30.03 -11.35 27.31
C PHE A 45 30.40 -11.52 25.84
N LEU A 46 30.84 -10.45 25.18
CA LEU A 46 31.12 -10.43 23.74
C LEU A 46 32.58 -10.81 23.38
N ARG A 47 33.49 -10.95 24.36
CA ARG A 47 34.91 -11.29 24.14
C ARG A 47 35.32 -12.60 24.84
N GLU A 48 35.96 -13.51 24.10
CA GLU A 48 36.42 -14.85 24.55
C GLU A 48 37.34 -14.86 25.79
N GLN A 49 38.01 -13.75 26.12
CA GLN A 49 38.89 -13.67 27.29
C GLN A 49 38.14 -13.64 28.63
N TYR A 50 36.88 -13.20 28.67
CA TYR A 50 36.09 -13.10 29.90
C TYR A 50 35.33 -14.38 30.27
N GLU A 51 35.03 -15.26 29.30
CA GLU A 51 34.42 -16.57 29.56
C GLU A 51 35.35 -17.53 30.31
N LYS A 52 36.68 -17.32 30.25
CA LYS A 52 37.66 -18.19 30.94
C LYS A 52 37.78 -17.94 32.44
N GLU A 53 37.35 -16.79 32.95
CA GLU A 53 37.53 -16.44 34.38
C GLU A 53 36.30 -16.74 35.27
N LEU A 54 35.11 -16.95 34.70
CA LEU A 54 33.87 -17.20 35.46
C LEU A 54 33.09 -18.36 34.82
N GLY A 55 33.39 -19.58 35.26
CA GLY A 55 32.82 -20.84 34.75
C GLY A 55 31.31 -21.07 34.99
N GLU A 56 30.50 -20.04 35.25
CA GLU A 56 29.05 -20.15 35.45
C GLU A 56 28.30 -19.02 34.73
N ARG A 57 27.15 -19.34 34.11
CA ARG A 57 26.21 -18.35 33.56
C ARG A 57 25.81 -17.38 34.68
N SER A 58 26.26 -16.12 34.59
CA SER A 58 25.90 -15.10 35.58
C SER A 58 24.49 -14.59 35.30
N TYR A 59 23.60 -14.72 36.29
CA TYR A 59 22.24 -14.19 36.26
C TYR A 59 21.98 -13.35 37.50
N PHE A 60 21.16 -12.32 37.35
CA PHE A 60 20.62 -11.55 38.48
C PHE A 60 19.16 -11.17 38.22
N LYS A 61 18.47 -10.73 39.27
CA LYS A 61 17.07 -10.36 39.21
C LYS A 61 16.90 -8.87 39.47
N VAL A 62 15.98 -8.24 38.74
CA VAL A 62 15.60 -6.84 38.93
C VAL A 62 14.10 -6.79 39.19
N SER A 63 13.71 -6.46 40.43
CA SER A 63 12.29 -6.28 40.75
C SER A 63 11.74 -5.01 40.10
N TYR A 64 10.45 -5.00 39.79
CA TYR A 64 9.78 -3.78 39.30
C TYR A 64 9.85 -2.63 40.30
N GLU A 65 9.90 -2.92 41.60
CA GLU A 65 10.10 -1.91 42.64
C GLU A 65 11.50 -1.28 42.57
N LEU A 66 12.54 -2.10 42.36
CA LEU A 66 13.90 -1.60 42.15
C LEU A 66 14.00 -0.75 40.88
N LEU A 67 13.35 -1.19 39.80
CA LEU A 67 13.34 -0.46 38.52
C LEU A 67 12.66 0.92 38.67
N LYS A 68 11.51 0.98 39.35
CA LYS A 68 10.80 2.24 39.65
C LYS A 68 11.63 3.17 40.54
N ASN A 69 12.24 2.64 41.60
CA ASN A 69 13.09 3.43 42.50
C ASN A 69 14.33 3.97 41.78
N SER A 70 14.94 3.17 40.91
CA SER A 70 16.09 3.59 40.10
C SER A 70 15.69 4.63 39.06
N TRP A 71 14.53 4.48 38.44
CA TRP A 71 13.97 5.48 37.54
C TRP A 71 13.75 6.82 38.24
N GLN A 72 13.15 6.82 39.43
CA GLN A 72 12.94 8.04 40.20
C GLN A 72 14.27 8.69 40.60
N LYS A 73 15.25 7.88 40.99
CA LYS A 73 16.60 8.36 41.29
C LYS A 73 17.26 9.00 40.07
N PHE A 74 17.08 8.44 38.88
CA PHE A 74 17.56 9.04 37.64
C PHE A 74 16.84 10.37 37.33
N ILE A 75 15.52 10.46 37.55
CA ILE A 75 14.75 11.71 37.42
C ILE A 75 15.32 12.82 38.31
N ASP A 76 15.66 12.48 39.55
CA ASP A 76 16.14 13.43 40.56
C ASP A 76 17.59 13.87 40.31
N ILE A 77 18.49 12.92 39.99
CA ILE A 77 19.92 13.20 39.78
C ILE A 77 20.20 13.76 38.38
N ARG A 78 19.33 13.47 37.39
CA ARG A 78 19.39 13.91 35.98
C ARG A 78 20.49 13.32 35.13
N THR A 79 21.68 13.14 35.70
CA THR A 79 22.85 12.55 35.04
C THR A 79 23.43 11.49 35.96
N VAL A 80 23.36 10.22 35.58
CA VAL A 80 23.75 9.09 36.43
C VAL A 80 24.71 8.14 35.72
N LYS A 81 25.65 7.60 36.47
CA LYS A 81 26.49 6.45 36.16
C LYS A 81 26.04 5.24 36.97
N SER A 82 26.62 4.07 36.70
CA SER A 82 26.33 2.84 37.44
C SER A 82 26.62 2.99 38.95
N GLU A 83 27.64 3.76 39.31
CA GLU A 83 28.02 4.09 40.70
C GLU A 83 26.96 4.94 41.42
N ASP A 84 26.19 5.75 40.69
CA ASP A 84 25.21 6.64 41.32
C ASP A 84 24.00 5.86 41.85
N PHE A 85 23.71 4.68 41.31
CA PHE A 85 22.63 3.81 41.81
C PHE A 85 22.98 3.10 43.14
N GLY A 86 24.25 3.03 43.53
CA GLY A 86 24.74 2.35 44.75
C GLY A 86 26.15 1.80 44.59
N GLN A 87 26.53 0.74 45.31
CA GLN A 87 27.82 0.04 45.03
C GLN A 87 27.85 -0.50 43.59
N VAL A 88 29.04 -0.57 42.99
CA VAL A 88 29.26 -1.12 41.64
C VAL A 88 28.79 -2.58 41.59
N SER A 89 27.61 -2.79 41.03
CA SER A 89 27.02 -4.10 40.77
C SER A 89 26.57 -4.17 39.32
N GLU A 90 26.60 -5.37 38.75
CA GLU A 90 26.17 -5.61 37.37
C GLU A 90 24.71 -5.18 37.13
N CYS A 91 23.88 -5.20 38.18
CA CYS A 91 22.53 -4.67 38.16
C CYS A 91 22.49 -3.17 37.85
N ASN A 92 23.42 -2.38 38.38
CA ASN A 92 23.44 -0.94 38.11
C ASN A 92 23.88 -0.65 36.67
N THR A 93 24.84 -1.41 36.14
CA THR A 93 25.25 -1.30 34.73
C THR A 93 24.08 -1.61 33.80
N PHE A 94 23.33 -2.67 34.09
CA PHE A 94 22.09 -2.98 33.38
C PHE A 94 21.05 -1.85 33.47
N LEU A 95 20.83 -1.24 34.64
CA LEU A 95 19.88 -0.14 34.78
C LEU A 95 20.25 1.06 33.92
N VAL A 96 21.54 1.40 33.85
CA VAL A 96 22.05 2.48 32.98
C VAL A 96 21.80 2.12 31.50
N ALA A 97 22.14 0.90 31.09
CA ALA A 97 21.91 0.42 29.72
C ALA A 97 20.42 0.28 29.38
N PHE A 98 19.57 -0.03 30.36
CA PHE A 98 18.12 -0.12 30.20
C PHE A 98 17.51 1.26 29.95
N PHE A 99 17.86 2.25 30.77
CA PHE A 99 17.35 3.60 30.59
C PHE A 99 17.91 4.30 29.35
N SER A 100 19.07 3.90 28.83
CA SER A 100 19.61 4.45 27.57
C SER A 100 18.78 4.07 26.34
N GLN A 101 17.90 3.06 26.42
CA GLN A 101 16.97 2.69 25.34
C GLN A 101 15.87 3.74 25.10
N LEU A 102 15.66 4.66 26.05
CA LEU A 102 14.63 5.69 25.93
C LEU A 102 15.05 6.75 24.89
N PRO A 103 14.18 7.14 23.94
CA PRO A 103 14.55 8.07 22.86
C PRO A 103 14.88 9.49 23.34
N PHE A 104 14.62 9.78 24.62
CA PHE A 104 14.90 11.03 25.31
C PHE A 104 16.03 10.92 26.35
N VAL A 105 16.86 9.87 26.26
CA VAL A 105 18.06 9.69 27.08
C VAL A 105 19.29 9.64 26.16
N ASN A 106 20.33 10.36 26.54
CA ASN A 106 21.64 10.38 25.87
C ASN A 106 22.67 9.65 26.72
N VAL A 107 23.60 8.97 26.05
CA VAL A 107 24.82 8.45 26.66
C VAL A 107 25.96 9.45 26.44
N THR A 108 26.62 9.84 27.52
CA THR A 108 27.80 10.74 27.48
C THR A 108 29.07 9.95 27.18
N GLU A 109 30.10 10.63 26.69
CA GLU A 109 31.44 10.03 26.48
C GLU A 109 32.02 9.36 27.73
N SER A 110 31.58 9.79 28.91
CA SER A 110 32.04 9.26 30.20
C SER A 110 31.27 8.02 30.69
N GLY A 111 30.38 7.47 29.86
CA GLY A 111 29.52 6.33 30.19
C GLY A 111 28.31 6.64 31.09
N ALA A 112 28.07 7.92 31.40
CA ALA A 112 26.87 8.36 32.13
C ALA A 112 25.68 8.50 31.18
N ILE A 113 24.46 8.26 31.67
CA ILE A 113 23.22 8.61 30.98
C ILE A 113 22.68 9.95 31.49
N THR A 114 22.10 10.73 30.59
CA THR A 114 21.49 12.03 30.90
C THR A 114 20.24 12.26 30.06
N PHE A 115 19.28 13.04 30.54
CA PHE A 115 18.10 13.37 29.76
C PHE A 115 18.42 14.30 28.59
N LYS A 116 17.80 14.06 27.43
CA LYS A 116 17.67 15.09 26.40
C LYS A 116 16.79 16.21 26.94
N GLU A 117 17.32 17.42 27.00
CA GLU A 117 16.55 18.58 27.44
C GLU A 117 15.90 19.28 26.25
N PHE A 118 14.61 19.55 26.37
CA PHE A 118 13.84 20.37 25.45
C PHE A 118 13.47 21.70 26.12
N GLN A 119 13.13 22.71 25.34
CA GLN A 119 12.58 23.96 25.85
C GLN A 119 11.07 24.00 25.61
N THR A 120 10.36 24.88 26.33
CA THR A 120 8.93 25.16 26.10
C THR A 120 8.61 25.52 24.66
N ASP A 121 9.61 25.98 23.91
CA ASP A 121 9.52 26.42 22.52
C ASP A 121 9.51 25.25 21.54
N ASN A 122 9.91 24.06 21.98
CA ASN A 122 9.79 22.82 21.21
C ASN A 122 8.39 22.19 21.29
N LEU A 123 7.45 22.79 22.03
CA LEU A 123 6.09 22.28 22.23
C LEU A 123 5.02 23.31 21.83
N PRO A 124 3.91 22.89 21.20
CA PRO A 124 2.83 23.79 20.78
C PRO A 124 2.24 24.64 21.91
N CYS A 125 2.25 25.96 21.72
CA CYS A 125 1.79 26.94 22.71
C CYS A 125 0.31 27.32 22.58
N GLU A 126 -0.28 27.11 21.42
CA GLU A 126 -1.64 27.51 21.10
C GLU A 126 -2.38 26.42 20.32
N GLN A 127 -3.71 26.54 20.27
CA GLN A 127 -4.57 25.62 19.53
C GLN A 127 -4.31 25.71 18.03
N TYR A 128 -4.28 24.55 17.36
CA TYR A 128 -3.96 24.40 15.94
C TYR A 128 -4.64 25.43 15.04
N HIS A 129 -5.96 25.59 15.16
CA HIS A 129 -6.74 26.49 14.30
C HIS A 129 -6.34 27.97 14.45
N LYS A 130 -5.88 28.42 15.63
CA LYS A 130 -5.43 29.79 15.84
C LYS A 130 -4.03 30.03 15.27
N VAL A 131 -3.17 29.01 15.29
CA VAL A 131 -1.85 29.07 14.66
C VAL A 131 -1.98 29.14 13.16
N ILE A 132 -2.82 28.29 12.56
CA ILE A 132 -3.12 28.36 11.13
C ILE A 132 -3.81 29.68 10.79
N GLY A 133 -4.75 30.16 11.60
CA GLY A 133 -5.35 31.48 11.39
C GLY A 133 -4.33 32.62 11.40
N PHE A 134 -3.34 32.57 12.30
CA PHE A 134 -2.24 33.54 12.28
C PHE A 134 -1.31 33.37 11.08
N LEU A 135 -1.03 32.14 10.62
CA LEU A 135 -0.27 31.89 9.40
C LEU A 135 -0.94 32.54 8.18
N GLU A 136 -2.25 32.38 8.04
CA GLU A 136 -3.02 33.00 6.94
C GLU A 136 -2.95 34.53 7.01
N GLU A 137 -3.06 35.12 8.21
CA GLU A 137 -2.90 36.58 8.38
C GLU A 137 -1.49 37.07 8.04
N VAL A 138 -0.46 36.25 8.28
CA VAL A 138 0.92 36.55 7.85
C VAL A 138 1.04 36.45 6.33
N ILE A 139 0.40 35.45 5.70
CA ILE A 139 0.35 35.28 4.24
C ILE A 139 -0.33 36.48 3.57
N THR A 140 -1.43 36.97 4.13
CA THR A 140 -2.17 38.13 3.60
C THR A 140 -1.54 39.47 3.98
N ASN A 141 -0.37 39.49 4.62
CA ASN A 141 0.31 40.67 5.14
C ASN A 141 -0.54 41.51 6.12
N THR A 142 -1.51 40.88 6.79
CA THR A 142 -2.32 41.51 7.84
C THR A 142 -1.48 41.80 9.08
N TYR A 143 -0.54 40.90 9.42
CA TYR A 143 0.45 41.12 10.47
C TYR A 143 1.85 40.80 9.95
N ASP A 144 2.81 41.67 10.26
CA ASP A 144 4.24 41.35 10.13
C ASP A 144 4.74 40.68 11.42
N PRO A 145 5.16 39.41 11.38
CA PRO A 145 5.67 38.67 12.53
C PRO A 145 6.80 39.37 13.28
N LYS A 146 7.63 40.19 12.61
CA LYS A 146 8.74 40.90 13.27
C LYS A 146 8.25 42.00 14.19
N ASN A 147 7.36 42.84 13.69
CA ASN A 147 6.92 44.06 14.35
C ASN A 147 5.59 43.86 15.10
N LEU A 148 5.30 42.62 15.53
CA LEU A 148 4.00 42.24 16.09
C LEU A 148 3.60 43.05 17.34
N SER A 149 4.57 43.47 18.14
CA SER A 149 4.33 44.29 19.36
C SER A 149 3.76 45.67 19.05
N ASP A 150 4.05 46.20 17.87
CA ASP A 150 3.66 47.54 17.46
C ASP A 150 2.30 47.52 16.74
N GLN A 151 1.84 46.33 16.34
CA GLN A 151 0.62 46.13 15.53
C GLN A 151 -0.58 45.66 16.35
N THR A 152 -0.38 45.13 17.55
CA THR A 152 -1.47 44.65 18.42
C THR A 152 -1.07 44.75 19.89
N ASN A 153 -2.07 44.87 20.76
CA ASN A 153 -1.87 44.98 22.21
C ASN A 153 -2.79 44.00 22.98
N GLY A 154 -2.61 43.95 24.31
CA GLY A 154 -3.49 43.19 25.21
C GLY A 154 -3.58 41.69 24.90
N ASN A 155 -4.80 41.15 24.99
CA ASN A 155 -5.04 39.71 24.82
C ASN A 155 -4.76 39.22 23.39
N LEU A 156 -5.02 40.06 22.39
CA LEU A 156 -4.78 39.73 20.99
C LEU A 156 -3.28 39.56 20.72
N TYR A 157 -2.44 40.47 21.24
CA TYR A 157 -0.98 40.32 21.17
C TYR A 157 -0.52 38.99 21.79
N ARG A 158 -1.09 38.59 22.93
CA ARG A 158 -0.70 37.34 23.60
C ARG A 158 -0.98 36.10 22.75
N VAL A 159 -2.14 36.03 22.10
CA VAL A 159 -2.51 34.91 21.21
C VAL A 159 -1.65 34.91 19.94
N LYS A 160 -1.43 36.07 19.32
CA LYS A 160 -0.61 36.16 18.11
C LYS A 160 0.87 35.90 18.40
N SER A 161 1.39 36.36 19.54
CA SER A 161 2.77 36.08 19.96
C SER A 161 3.00 34.60 20.21
N LYS A 162 1.98 33.90 20.75
CA LYS A 162 1.96 32.44 20.85
C LYS A 162 1.95 31.82 19.45
N GLY A 163 1.01 32.18 18.58
CA GLY A 163 0.99 31.71 17.19
C GLY A 163 2.33 31.89 16.47
N ARG A 164 2.99 33.04 16.65
CA ARG A 164 4.33 33.33 16.12
C ARG A 164 5.39 32.34 16.61
N GLN A 165 5.35 31.95 17.88
CA GLN A 165 6.24 30.92 18.44
C GLN A 165 5.98 29.55 17.78
N ASP A 166 4.72 29.17 17.59
CA ASP A 166 4.35 27.91 16.93
C ASP A 166 4.70 27.90 15.42
N LEU A 167 4.66 29.05 14.74
CA LEU A 167 5.16 29.18 13.36
C LEU A 167 6.68 29.04 13.27
N ARG A 168 7.43 29.44 14.31
CA ARG A 168 8.86 29.12 14.42
C ARG A 168 9.08 27.62 14.61
N LEU A 169 8.31 26.98 15.50
CA LEU A 169 8.37 25.53 15.69
C LEU A 169 8.16 24.77 14.38
N LEU A 170 7.21 25.21 13.55
CA LEU A 170 6.92 24.63 12.23
C LEU A 170 7.93 25.03 11.13
N GLY A 171 8.87 25.95 11.40
CA GLY A 171 9.88 26.40 10.44
C GLY A 171 9.41 27.45 9.42
N PHE A 172 8.18 27.96 9.55
CA PHE A 172 7.67 29.07 8.74
C PHE A 172 8.35 30.40 9.09
N LEU A 173 8.83 30.53 10.32
CA LEU A 173 9.60 31.68 10.78
C LEU A 173 10.98 31.24 11.26
N LYS A 174 12.01 32.01 10.92
CA LYS A 174 13.37 31.87 11.48
C LYS A 174 13.42 32.46 12.90
N ASP A 175 14.53 32.25 13.61
CA ASP A 175 14.70 32.77 14.99
C ASP A 175 14.59 34.29 15.11
N ASN A 176 14.96 35.02 14.07
CA ASN A 176 14.78 36.46 13.98
C ASN A 176 13.40 36.90 13.45
N HIS A 177 12.43 35.98 13.42
CA HIS A 177 11.07 36.17 12.89
C HIS A 177 10.99 36.51 11.40
N ASN A 178 12.06 36.30 10.63
CA ASN A 178 11.99 36.33 9.17
C ASN A 178 11.11 35.19 8.66
N ILE A 179 10.24 35.48 7.70
CA ILE A 179 9.46 34.48 6.99
C ILE A 179 10.39 33.59 6.16
N ASN A 180 10.18 32.28 6.25
CA ASN A 180 10.79 31.31 5.36
C ASN A 180 9.97 31.23 4.07
N THR A 181 10.32 32.08 3.08
CA THR A 181 9.55 32.22 1.84
C THR A 181 9.41 30.90 1.09
N SER A 182 10.46 30.06 1.05
CA SER A 182 10.42 28.77 0.37
C SER A 182 9.36 27.84 0.97
N LEU A 183 9.31 27.72 2.29
CA LEU A 183 8.33 26.87 2.97
C LEU A 183 6.92 27.47 2.91
N LEU A 184 6.82 28.80 2.95
CA LEU A 184 5.55 29.49 2.81
C LEU A 184 4.95 29.28 1.41
N THR A 185 5.77 29.37 0.35
CA THR A 185 5.35 29.05 -1.02
C THR A 185 4.92 27.59 -1.13
N GLU A 186 5.70 26.63 -0.61
CA GLU A 186 5.30 25.21 -0.56
C GLU A 186 3.93 25.03 0.12
N TYR A 187 3.70 25.71 1.24
CA TYR A 187 2.43 25.65 1.96
C TYR A 187 1.25 26.26 1.18
N ILE A 188 1.48 27.37 0.48
CA ILE A 188 0.45 28.05 -0.33
C ILE A 188 0.07 27.21 -1.55
N GLU A 189 1.06 26.59 -2.21
CA GLU A 189 0.88 25.78 -3.42
C GLU A 189 0.41 24.35 -3.13
N ALA A 190 0.54 23.89 -1.89
CA ALA A 190 0.16 22.53 -1.52
C ALA A 190 -1.36 22.27 -1.65
N LYS A 191 -1.70 21.18 -2.34
CA LYS A 191 -3.08 20.66 -2.46
C LYS A 191 -3.72 20.35 -1.11
N SER A 192 -2.92 19.93 -0.13
CA SER A 192 -3.35 19.68 1.25
C SER A 192 -2.41 20.41 2.21
N LYS A 193 -2.90 21.52 2.77
CA LYS A 193 -2.20 22.29 3.80
C LYS A 193 -1.90 21.44 5.04
N ASN A 194 -2.84 20.59 5.45
CA ASN A 194 -2.65 19.71 6.60
C ASN A 194 -1.52 18.69 6.38
N ASP A 195 -1.29 18.21 5.16
CA ASP A 195 -0.20 17.26 4.89
C ASP A 195 1.18 17.91 5.05
N VAL A 196 1.31 19.17 4.63
CA VAL A 196 2.54 19.96 4.83
C VAL A 196 2.80 20.15 6.32
N ILE A 197 1.78 20.60 7.08
CA ILE A 197 1.92 20.79 8.53
C ILE A 197 2.21 19.46 9.24
N ARG A 198 1.54 18.37 8.83
CA ARG A 198 1.80 17.02 9.36
C ARG A 198 3.26 16.62 9.15
N LYS A 199 3.82 16.82 7.95
CA LYS A 199 5.25 16.55 7.68
C LYS A 199 6.17 17.38 8.57
N LEU A 200 5.85 18.66 8.83
CA LEU A 200 6.65 19.55 9.67
C LEU A 200 6.57 19.18 11.16
N VAL A 201 5.39 18.80 11.64
CA VAL A 201 5.17 18.29 12.99
C VAL A 201 5.95 16.99 13.21
N LEU A 202 5.91 16.06 12.26
CA LEU A 202 6.65 14.80 12.31
C LEU A 202 8.17 14.95 12.12
N LYS A 203 8.70 16.15 11.86
CA LYS A 203 10.14 16.43 11.91
C LYS A 203 10.62 16.78 13.33
N GLN A 204 9.71 17.14 14.23
CA GLN A 204 10.03 17.58 15.58
C GLN A 204 10.35 16.38 16.48
N GLU A 205 11.53 16.38 17.10
CA GLU A 205 11.99 15.28 17.95
C GLU A 205 11.04 14.99 19.12
N TYR A 206 10.49 16.03 19.75
CA TYR A 206 9.56 15.86 20.87
C TYR A 206 8.28 15.12 20.46
N PHE A 207 7.80 15.29 19.23
CA PHE A 207 6.62 14.55 18.75
C PHE A 207 6.91 13.06 18.58
N HIS A 208 8.12 12.67 18.17
CA HIS A 208 8.52 11.26 18.10
C HIS A 208 8.54 10.61 19.49
N ILE A 209 9.06 11.33 20.50
CA ILE A 209 9.04 10.87 21.89
C ILE A 209 7.59 10.64 22.35
N VAL A 210 6.68 11.55 22.03
CA VAL A 210 5.25 11.37 22.36
C VAL A 210 4.67 10.15 21.66
N MET A 211 4.99 9.90 20.38
CA MET A 211 4.51 8.72 19.66
C MET A 211 5.01 7.42 20.29
N PHE A 212 6.30 7.37 20.67
CA PHE A 212 6.88 6.23 21.39
C PHE A 212 6.14 5.93 22.70
N VAL A 213 5.86 6.96 23.50
CA VAL A 213 5.13 6.82 24.77
C VAL A 213 3.69 6.37 24.56
N LEU A 214 2.97 6.97 23.60
CA LEU A 214 1.59 6.57 23.28
C LEU A 214 1.51 5.13 22.74
N ASN A 215 2.54 4.69 22.02
CA ASN A 215 2.65 3.33 21.50
C ASN A 215 2.80 2.31 22.63
N LEU A 216 3.67 2.58 23.60
CA LEU A 216 3.84 1.73 24.78
C LEU A 216 2.57 1.66 25.63
N LEU A 217 1.86 2.79 25.74
CA LEU A 217 0.65 2.89 26.54
C LEU A 217 -0.64 2.60 25.75
N ARG A 218 -0.58 1.85 24.65
CA ARG A 218 -1.74 1.58 23.76
C ARG A 218 -3.01 1.16 24.51
N ALA A 219 -2.87 0.23 25.46
CA ALA A 219 -3.96 -0.35 26.23
C ALA A 219 -4.51 0.55 27.36
N TYR A 220 -3.86 1.70 27.62
CA TYR A 220 -4.25 2.61 28.70
C TYR A 220 -5.30 3.63 28.25
N SER A 221 -6.04 4.18 29.20
CA SER A 221 -7.03 5.21 28.92
C SER A 221 -6.38 6.52 28.46
N ARG A 222 -7.15 7.37 27.74
CA ARG A 222 -6.70 8.72 27.37
C ARG A 222 -6.25 9.54 28.59
N ARG A 223 -6.94 9.40 29.73
CA ARG A 223 -6.57 10.13 30.94
C ARG A 223 -5.16 9.75 31.42
N GLU A 224 -4.87 8.47 31.48
CA GLU A 224 -3.57 7.93 31.89
C GLU A 224 -2.46 8.33 30.91
N LYS A 225 -2.70 8.18 29.60
CA LYS A 225 -1.78 8.65 28.54
C LYS A 225 -1.44 10.13 28.71
N LYS A 226 -2.45 10.99 28.95
CA LYS A 226 -2.23 12.43 29.18
C LYS A 226 -1.38 12.68 30.41
N GLU A 227 -1.69 12.01 31.52
CA GLU A 227 -1.00 12.18 32.79
C GLU A 227 0.48 11.79 32.68
N THR A 228 0.79 10.65 32.04
CA THR A 228 2.17 10.23 31.75
C THR A 228 2.90 11.27 30.89
N LEU A 229 2.29 11.78 29.82
CA LEU A 229 2.92 12.79 28.95
C LEU A 229 3.13 14.14 29.65
N VAL A 230 2.23 14.54 30.57
CA VAL A 230 2.41 15.75 31.39
C VAL A 230 3.60 15.58 32.34
N HIS A 231 3.71 14.44 33.00
CA HIS A 231 4.85 14.15 33.87
C HIS A 231 6.16 14.06 33.11
N LEU A 232 6.16 13.41 31.93
CA LEU A 232 7.32 13.39 31.05
C LEU A 232 7.76 14.81 30.66
N ALA A 233 6.81 15.66 30.25
CA ALA A 233 7.10 17.06 29.92
C ALA A 233 7.73 17.83 31.09
N MET A 234 7.22 17.61 32.31
CA MET A 234 7.79 18.21 33.52
C MET A 234 9.19 17.72 33.83
N THR A 235 9.58 16.53 33.37
CA THR A 235 10.91 15.94 33.61
C THR A 235 11.95 16.45 32.61
N ILE A 236 11.62 16.42 31.32
CA ILE A 236 12.60 16.63 30.23
C ILE A 236 12.50 18.01 29.57
N VAL A 237 11.48 18.82 29.89
CA VAL A 237 11.31 20.15 29.29
C VAL A 237 11.66 21.25 30.30
N ARG A 238 12.44 22.22 29.84
CA ARG A 238 12.84 23.43 30.53
C ARG A 238 12.03 24.63 30.03
N ASN A 239 12.01 25.71 30.80
CA ASN A 239 11.48 26.99 30.33
C ASN A 239 12.27 27.50 29.10
N SER A 240 11.80 28.56 28.46
CA SER A 240 12.43 29.11 27.24
C SER A 240 13.86 29.63 27.44
N ARG A 241 14.31 29.82 28.70
CA ARG A 241 15.69 30.20 29.03
C ARG A 241 16.60 28.99 29.27
N GLY A 242 16.04 27.79 29.43
CA GLY A 242 16.76 26.57 29.80
C GLY A 242 16.98 26.38 31.31
N ASP A 243 16.72 27.41 32.13
CA ASP A 243 17.16 27.42 33.54
C ASP A 243 16.35 26.51 34.47
N ASN A 244 15.04 26.36 34.22
CA ASN A 244 14.12 25.71 35.16
C ASN A 244 13.22 24.70 34.45
N LEU A 245 12.84 23.62 35.16
CA LEU A 245 11.82 22.66 34.72
C LEU A 245 10.48 23.32 34.39
N MET A 246 9.75 22.74 33.45
CA MET A 246 8.42 23.19 33.08
C MET A 246 7.44 23.03 34.26
N LEU A 247 6.68 24.10 34.56
CA LEU A 247 5.62 24.08 35.56
C LEU A 247 4.46 23.15 35.13
N GLU A 248 3.82 22.49 36.10
CA GLU A 248 2.73 21.53 35.83
C GLU A 248 1.56 22.15 35.05
N SER A 249 1.16 23.39 35.38
CA SER A 249 0.09 24.09 34.67
C SER A 249 0.41 24.29 33.19
N LEU A 250 1.67 24.63 32.89
CA LEU A 250 2.16 24.80 31.53
C LEU A 250 2.29 23.44 30.82
N ALA A 251 2.79 22.41 31.49
CA ALA A 251 2.87 21.06 30.95
C ALA A 251 1.49 20.52 30.55
N LYS A 252 0.47 20.72 31.39
CA LYS A 252 -0.93 20.37 31.07
C LYS A 252 -1.45 21.09 29.84
N GLU A 253 -1.17 22.38 29.71
CA GLU A 253 -1.56 23.19 28.54
C GLU A 253 -0.86 22.72 27.27
N ARG A 254 0.47 22.59 27.29
CA ARG A 254 1.30 22.21 26.12
C ARG A 254 1.01 20.78 25.66
N THR A 255 0.93 19.83 26.58
CA THR A 255 0.58 18.44 26.25
C THR A 255 -0.83 18.35 25.66
N HIS A 256 -1.78 19.15 26.14
CA HIS A 256 -3.10 19.19 25.54
C HIS A 256 -3.06 19.71 24.10
N ASN A 257 -2.40 20.85 23.85
CA ASN A 257 -2.27 21.38 22.50
C ASN A 257 -1.59 20.38 21.57
N LEU A 258 -0.50 19.76 22.02
CA LEU A 258 0.22 18.73 21.27
C LEU A 258 -0.70 17.58 20.85
N LEU A 259 -1.47 17.01 21.78
CA LEU A 259 -2.40 15.93 21.48
C LEU A 259 -3.50 16.36 20.51
N MET A 260 -4.06 17.57 20.69
CA MET A 260 -5.08 18.10 19.79
C MET A 260 -4.53 18.38 18.39
N TRP A 261 -3.29 18.82 18.26
CA TRP A 261 -2.59 18.96 16.97
C TRP A 261 -2.43 17.60 16.31
N SER A 262 -1.91 16.61 17.04
CA SER A 262 -1.71 15.25 16.54
C SER A 262 -3.01 14.58 16.09
N GLU A 263 -4.09 14.75 16.85
CA GLU A 263 -5.42 14.22 16.51
C GLU A 263 -6.00 14.93 15.29
N LYS A 264 -5.91 16.28 15.22
CA LYS A 264 -6.39 17.07 14.07
C LYS A 264 -5.64 16.76 12.78
N LEU A 265 -4.36 16.43 12.89
CA LEU A 265 -3.50 16.06 11.77
C LEU A 265 -3.56 14.56 11.47
N GLU A 266 -4.41 13.77 12.13
CA GLU A 266 -4.55 12.31 11.91
C GLU A 266 -3.21 11.56 12.12
N ILE A 267 -2.35 12.06 13.01
CA ILE A 267 -1.13 11.38 13.45
C ILE A 267 -1.49 10.30 14.49
N ILE A 268 -2.50 10.60 15.32
CA ILE A 268 -3.10 9.69 16.29
C ILE A 268 -4.61 9.62 16.06
N ASN A 269 -5.23 8.50 16.39
CA ASN A 269 -6.69 8.35 16.34
C ASN A 269 -7.38 8.92 17.59
N ALA A 270 -8.71 8.77 17.67
CA ALA A 270 -9.53 9.26 18.78
C ALA A 270 -9.17 8.65 20.15
N GLU A 271 -8.56 7.46 20.17
CA GLU A 271 -8.07 6.78 21.37
C GLU A 271 -6.60 7.12 21.69
N TRP A 272 -6.02 8.08 20.96
CA TRP A 272 -4.61 8.48 21.02
C TRP A 272 -3.65 7.31 20.79
N ILE A 273 -4.00 6.44 19.84
CA ILE A 273 -3.12 5.41 19.32
C ILE A 273 -2.48 5.96 18.04
N PRO A 274 -1.14 5.93 17.90
CA PRO A 274 -0.46 6.35 16.68
C PRO A 274 -0.90 5.54 15.46
N ALA A 275 -1.09 6.19 14.30
CA ALA A 275 -1.43 5.46 13.07
C ALA A 275 -0.27 4.56 12.62
N GLU A 276 -0.56 3.39 12.05
CA GLU A 276 0.42 2.31 11.89
C GLU A 276 1.64 2.68 11.05
N GLN A 277 1.44 3.52 10.04
CA GLN A 277 2.48 4.10 9.19
C GLN A 277 3.53 4.94 9.94
N TYR A 278 3.23 5.42 11.16
CA TYR A 278 4.16 6.19 11.99
C TYR A 278 4.87 5.35 13.05
N ILE A 279 4.41 4.11 13.29
CA ILE A 279 5.10 3.15 14.17
C ILE A 279 6.44 2.77 13.53
N LYS A 280 6.43 2.47 12.21
CA LYS A 280 7.63 2.13 11.44
C LYS A 280 8.70 3.23 11.47
N LYS A 281 8.30 4.51 11.57
CA LYS A 281 9.24 5.64 11.70
C LYS A 281 9.70 5.96 13.13
N SER A 282 8.92 5.59 14.16
CA SER A 282 9.35 5.74 15.56
C SER A 282 10.26 4.61 16.02
N GLU A 283 10.18 3.44 15.39
CA GLU A 283 11.22 2.39 15.51
C GLU A 283 12.51 2.80 14.77
N GLU A 284 12.41 3.63 13.72
CA GLU A 284 13.56 4.21 13.01
C GLU A 284 14.26 5.38 13.75
N LYS A 285 13.84 5.76 14.96
CA LYS A 285 14.58 6.71 15.82
C LYS A 285 14.62 6.25 17.29
N GLY A 286 15.13 5.05 17.47
CA GLY A 286 15.49 4.46 18.77
C GLY A 286 16.38 3.26 18.56
N GLY A 287 17.45 3.43 17.78
CA GLY A 287 18.38 2.37 17.40
C GLY A 287 18.85 2.57 15.97
N ASN A 288 20.12 2.96 15.78
CA ASN A 288 20.77 2.76 14.49
C ASN A 288 20.74 1.26 14.20
N MET A 289 19.96 0.82 13.22
CA MET A 289 20.28 -0.38 12.46
C MET A 289 19.96 -0.13 10.99
N SER A 290 20.91 0.50 10.29
CA SER A 290 21.19 0.05 8.94
C SER A 290 21.70 -1.38 9.06
N SER A 291 20.93 -2.38 8.66
CA SER A 291 21.52 -3.69 8.41
C SER A 291 22.59 -3.54 7.33
N SER A 292 23.65 -4.35 7.40
CA SER A 292 24.80 -4.30 6.48
C SER A 292 24.92 -5.57 5.63
N LEU A 293 23.79 -6.24 5.36
CA LEU A 293 23.77 -7.53 4.68
C LEU A 293 24.38 -7.45 3.28
N SER A 294 24.01 -6.44 2.49
CA SER A 294 24.52 -6.25 1.13
C SER A 294 26.04 -6.09 1.11
N GLU A 295 26.57 -5.23 1.99
CA GLU A 295 28.02 -5.02 2.13
C GLU A 295 28.74 -6.28 2.63
N GLY A 296 28.17 -6.96 3.62
CA GLY A 296 28.72 -8.19 4.19
C GLY A 296 28.77 -9.34 3.19
N PHE A 297 27.69 -9.56 2.42
CA PHE A 297 27.65 -10.57 1.35
C PHE A 297 28.67 -10.27 0.25
N LEU A 298 28.73 -9.03 -0.24
CA LEU A 298 29.70 -8.61 -1.26
C LEU A 298 31.14 -8.80 -0.79
N LYS A 299 31.42 -8.47 0.48
CA LYS A 299 32.74 -8.69 1.08
C LYS A 299 33.11 -10.18 1.10
N ILE A 300 32.19 -11.05 1.52
CA ILE A 300 32.41 -12.51 1.50
C ILE A 300 32.69 -12.97 0.07
N MET A 301 31.84 -12.59 -0.88
CA MET A 301 31.98 -13.00 -2.28
C MET A 301 33.32 -12.57 -2.88
N LYS A 302 33.79 -11.37 -2.53
CA LYS A 302 35.06 -10.83 -3.03
C LYS A 302 36.30 -11.48 -2.41
N GLU A 303 36.29 -11.74 -1.10
CA GLU A 303 37.50 -12.14 -0.35
C GLU A 303 37.64 -13.66 -0.18
N TYR A 304 36.58 -14.45 -0.39
CA TYR A 304 36.56 -15.86 0.01
C TYR A 304 37.48 -16.77 -0.81
N LEU A 305 37.63 -16.53 -2.12
CA LEU A 305 38.51 -17.35 -2.96
C LEU A 305 39.98 -17.21 -2.56
N ASP A 306 40.42 -16.00 -2.22
CA ASP A 306 41.77 -15.73 -1.74
C ASP A 306 41.96 -16.33 -0.34
N ALA A 307 41.01 -16.07 0.57
CA ALA A 307 41.03 -16.59 1.94
C ALA A 307 41.11 -18.13 1.99
N LYS A 308 40.50 -18.81 1.02
CA LYS A 308 40.52 -20.28 0.91
C LYS A 308 41.92 -20.86 0.69
N THR A 309 42.86 -20.06 0.19
CA THR A 309 44.28 -20.46 0.05
C THR A 309 45.05 -20.35 1.36
N GLU A 310 44.47 -19.67 2.36
CA GLU A 310 45.06 -19.47 3.68
C GLU A 310 44.54 -20.48 4.72
N LYS A 311 45.14 -20.46 5.91
CA LYS A 311 44.72 -21.32 7.02
C LYS A 311 43.40 -20.83 7.60
N LEU A 312 42.37 -21.70 7.66
CA LEU A 312 41.04 -21.35 8.17
C LEU A 312 41.02 -20.96 9.66
N ALA A 313 41.89 -21.56 10.48
CA ALA A 313 41.87 -21.37 11.93
C ALA A 313 42.20 -19.91 12.30
N GLY A 314 41.22 -19.21 12.90
CA GLY A 314 41.35 -17.80 13.30
C GLY A 314 41.24 -16.79 12.16
N HIS A 315 40.88 -17.21 10.94
CA HIS A 315 40.80 -16.30 9.80
C HIS A 315 39.63 -15.32 9.93
N LYS A 316 39.88 -14.03 9.74
CA LYS A 316 38.91 -12.93 9.92
C LYS A 316 37.63 -13.13 9.11
N LEU A 317 37.75 -13.50 7.83
CA LEU A 317 36.60 -13.77 6.96
C LEU A 317 35.76 -14.96 7.45
N GLY A 318 36.39 -15.97 8.05
CA GLY A 318 35.68 -17.08 8.65
C GLY A 318 34.89 -16.66 9.89
N SER A 319 35.35 -15.67 10.65
CA SER A 319 34.59 -15.04 11.74
C SER A 319 33.46 -14.15 11.20
N THR A 320 33.67 -13.43 10.10
CA THR A 320 32.62 -12.60 9.49
C THR A 320 31.41 -13.41 9.06
N VAL A 321 31.61 -14.59 8.45
CA VAL A 321 30.47 -15.46 8.09
C VAL A 321 29.82 -16.09 9.32
N ARG A 322 30.60 -16.53 10.32
CA ARG A 322 30.09 -17.25 11.50
C ARG A 322 29.42 -16.36 12.54
N ASN A 323 29.87 -15.11 12.65
CA ASN A 323 29.51 -14.20 13.72
C ASN A 323 28.88 -12.93 13.15
N ASP A 324 29.63 -12.10 12.42
CA ASP A 324 29.18 -10.77 11.98
C ASP A 324 27.86 -10.86 11.20
N MET A 325 27.81 -11.67 10.14
CA MET A 325 26.59 -11.85 9.33
C MET A 325 25.45 -12.51 10.09
N VAL A 326 25.77 -13.42 11.01
CA VAL A 326 24.77 -14.08 11.86
C VAL A 326 24.13 -13.07 12.79
N THR A 327 24.92 -12.20 13.40
CA THR A 327 24.45 -11.11 14.25
C THR A 327 23.60 -10.11 13.47
N GLU A 328 24.01 -9.73 12.26
CA GLU A 328 23.23 -8.81 11.41
C GLU A 328 21.86 -9.39 11.03
N ILE A 329 21.78 -10.68 10.69
CA ILE A 329 20.50 -11.34 10.40
C ILE A 329 19.64 -11.44 11.67
N ILE A 330 20.21 -11.82 12.81
CA ILE A 330 19.50 -11.94 14.09
C ILE A 330 18.89 -10.60 14.53
N ARG A 331 19.56 -9.50 14.20
CA ARG A 331 19.14 -8.13 14.53
C ARG A 331 17.90 -7.64 13.78
N LEU A 332 17.49 -8.32 12.70
CA LEU A 332 16.32 -7.94 11.93
C LEU A 332 15.04 -8.09 12.76
N PRO A 333 14.08 -7.14 12.66
CA PRO A 333 12.95 -7.04 13.59
C PRO A 333 11.98 -8.22 13.54
N PHE A 334 11.89 -8.92 12.40
CA PHE A 334 11.05 -10.09 12.21
C PHE A 334 11.73 -11.41 12.62
N ILE A 335 13.02 -11.40 12.97
CA ILE A 335 13.73 -12.61 13.40
C ILE A 335 13.56 -12.82 14.91
N ASN A 336 12.81 -13.85 15.27
CA ASN A 336 12.63 -14.23 16.67
C ASN A 336 13.69 -15.25 17.11
N GLU A 337 14.72 -14.85 17.85
CA GLU A 337 15.78 -15.74 18.34
C GLU A 337 15.32 -16.91 19.21
N LYS A 338 14.12 -16.81 19.81
CA LYS A 338 13.52 -17.92 20.57
C LYS A 338 12.97 -19.02 19.67
N GLN A 339 12.63 -18.68 18.44
CA GLN A 339 12.03 -19.57 17.44
C GLN A 339 13.06 -20.01 16.40
N TYR A 340 13.94 -19.10 15.99
CA TYR A 340 14.96 -19.33 14.99
C TYR A 340 16.37 -19.42 15.58
N SER A 341 17.19 -20.26 14.98
CA SER A 341 18.63 -20.38 15.24
C SER A 341 19.38 -20.08 13.95
N VAL A 342 20.20 -19.03 13.96
CA VAL A 342 20.99 -18.60 12.80
C VAL A 342 22.45 -19.05 12.96
N ILE A 343 23.00 -19.74 11.96
CA ILE A 343 24.35 -20.32 12.01
C ILE A 343 25.06 -20.13 10.67
N GLY A 344 26.24 -19.51 10.69
CA GLY A 344 27.15 -19.44 9.55
C GLY A 344 28.20 -20.55 9.57
N SER A 345 28.63 -21.02 8.40
CA SER A 345 29.69 -22.01 8.27
C SER A 345 30.54 -21.78 7.02
N VAL A 346 31.85 -21.84 7.22
CA VAL A 346 32.88 -21.84 6.16
C VAL A 346 33.69 -23.13 6.20
N GLY A 347 33.14 -24.21 6.78
CA GLY A 347 33.81 -25.50 6.97
C GLY A 347 34.33 -25.74 8.39
N LYS A 348 34.69 -27.00 8.69
CA LYS A 348 35.30 -27.45 9.95
C LYS A 348 36.69 -28.00 9.64
N GLY A 349 37.73 -27.35 10.14
CA GLY A 349 39.15 -27.70 9.88
C GLY A 349 39.70 -27.14 8.57
N ASN A 350 39.03 -27.40 7.45
CA ASN A 350 39.35 -26.85 6.13
C ASN A 350 38.22 -25.95 5.61
N TRP A 351 38.55 -25.00 4.73
CA TRP A 351 37.58 -24.14 4.07
C TRP A 351 36.57 -24.95 3.25
N ALA A 352 35.29 -24.63 3.41
CA ALA A 352 34.21 -25.21 2.62
C ALA A 352 34.29 -24.72 1.17
N THR A 353 33.94 -25.59 0.24
CA THR A 353 33.76 -25.22 -1.17
C THR A 353 32.55 -24.32 -1.36
N VAL A 354 31.49 -24.55 -0.59
CA VAL A 354 30.26 -23.76 -0.53
C VAL A 354 30.07 -23.31 0.93
N PRO A 355 30.44 -22.07 1.30
CA PRO A 355 30.05 -21.51 2.59
C PRO A 355 28.56 -21.22 2.60
N TRP A 356 27.98 -21.10 3.79
CA TRP A 356 26.55 -20.88 3.95
C TRP A 356 26.18 -20.23 5.28
N ILE A 357 24.98 -19.66 5.34
CA ILE A 357 24.36 -19.13 6.56
C ILE A 357 22.92 -19.64 6.63
N ALA A 358 22.61 -20.47 7.63
CA ALA A 358 21.32 -21.12 7.77
C ALA A 358 20.50 -20.52 8.92
N LEU A 359 19.20 -20.37 8.71
CA LEU A 359 18.18 -19.97 9.69
C LEU A 359 17.24 -21.17 9.91
N MET A 360 17.33 -21.79 11.09
CA MET A 360 16.61 -23.03 11.39
C MET A 360 15.54 -22.79 12.46
N HIS A 361 14.31 -23.26 12.23
CA HIS A 361 13.28 -23.26 13.27
C HIS A 361 13.63 -24.31 14.33
N ARG A 362 13.73 -23.90 15.59
CA ARG A 362 14.23 -24.73 16.70
C ARG A 362 13.37 -25.96 16.98
N ASP A 363 12.07 -25.87 16.74
CA ASP A 363 11.12 -26.99 16.95
C ASP A 363 11.08 -27.99 15.78
N ILE A 364 11.62 -27.61 14.61
CA ILE A 364 11.53 -28.40 13.37
C ILE A 364 12.88 -29.00 12.99
N THR A 365 13.93 -28.18 13.06
CA THR A 365 15.27 -28.53 12.57
C THR A 365 16.31 -28.22 13.63
N THR A 366 16.86 -29.27 14.25
CA THR A 366 17.87 -29.16 15.31
C THR A 366 19.32 -29.18 14.78
N SER A 367 19.51 -29.52 13.50
CA SER A 367 20.82 -29.59 12.83
C SER A 367 20.68 -29.35 11.32
N THR A 368 21.66 -28.71 10.68
CA THR A 368 21.68 -28.55 9.21
C THR A 368 21.81 -29.88 8.44
N GLN A 369 21.99 -30.99 9.14
CA GLN A 369 22.11 -32.34 8.57
C GLN A 369 20.77 -33.03 8.33
N ARG A 370 19.67 -32.56 8.96
CA ARG A 370 18.32 -33.14 8.87
C ARG A 370 17.24 -32.07 9.02
N GLY A 371 16.15 -32.20 8.27
CA GLY A 371 15.02 -31.26 8.29
C GLY A 371 15.12 -30.20 7.18
N TYR A 372 14.20 -29.25 7.20
CA TYR A 372 14.06 -28.16 6.23
C TYR A 372 14.27 -26.82 6.92
N TYR A 373 14.91 -25.87 6.22
CA TYR A 373 15.33 -24.57 6.78
C TYR A 373 15.63 -23.54 5.68
N ILE A 374 15.69 -22.27 6.07
CA ILE A 374 16.15 -21.20 5.19
C ILE A 374 17.68 -21.16 5.20
N VAL A 375 18.31 -21.03 4.04
CA VAL A 375 19.78 -20.96 3.94
C VAL A 375 20.26 -20.07 2.82
N TYR A 376 21.22 -19.21 3.14
CA TYR A 376 22.05 -18.51 2.17
C TYR A 376 23.19 -19.43 1.72
N LEU A 377 23.28 -19.74 0.43
CA LEU A 377 24.30 -20.59 -0.19
C LEU A 377 25.13 -19.78 -1.19
N PHE A 378 26.44 -19.78 -1.04
CA PHE A 378 27.36 -19.12 -1.98
C PHE A 378 27.84 -20.11 -3.04
N SER A 379 27.90 -19.69 -4.32
CA SER A 379 28.49 -20.52 -5.36
C SER A 379 30.01 -20.72 -5.16
N GLU A 380 30.56 -21.82 -5.67
CA GLU A 380 31.99 -22.16 -5.54
C GLU A 380 32.93 -21.09 -6.10
N ASP A 381 32.49 -20.37 -7.12
CA ASP A 381 33.20 -19.27 -7.77
C ASP A 381 32.92 -17.90 -7.12
N MET A 382 32.07 -17.87 -6.08
CA MET A 382 31.63 -16.67 -5.36
C MET A 382 30.98 -15.60 -6.24
N GLN A 383 30.51 -15.95 -7.44
CA GLN A 383 29.80 -15.00 -8.31
C GLN A 383 28.32 -14.88 -7.98
N ARG A 384 27.75 -15.87 -7.27
CA ARG A 384 26.33 -15.92 -6.94
C ARG A 384 26.09 -16.25 -5.47
N LEU A 385 25.06 -15.63 -4.92
CA LEU A 385 24.47 -15.95 -3.62
C LEU A 385 23.03 -16.39 -3.84
N TYR A 386 22.61 -17.44 -3.16
CA TYR A 386 21.24 -17.93 -3.25
C TYR A 386 20.60 -17.92 -1.87
N LEU A 387 19.41 -17.34 -1.73
CA LEU A 387 18.55 -17.50 -0.56
C LEU A 387 17.58 -18.64 -0.86
N THR A 388 17.64 -19.73 -0.09
CA THR A 388 16.92 -20.97 -0.43
C THR A 388 16.10 -21.52 0.72
N ILE A 389 15.05 -22.28 0.36
CA ILE A 389 14.45 -23.29 1.24
C ILE A 389 15.19 -24.60 0.95
N GLY A 390 16.12 -24.93 1.84
CA GLY A 390 17.00 -26.09 1.72
C GLY A 390 16.62 -27.21 2.67
N GLN A 391 17.08 -28.42 2.34
CA GLN A 391 16.97 -29.60 3.19
C GLN A 391 18.35 -30.15 3.57
N GLY A 392 18.43 -30.80 4.73
CA GLY A 392 19.62 -31.48 5.20
C GLY A 392 20.03 -32.64 4.28
N VAL A 393 21.24 -32.59 3.71
CA VAL A 393 21.74 -33.57 2.72
C VAL A 393 22.43 -34.79 3.31
N THR A 394 22.65 -34.82 4.63
CA THR A 394 23.52 -35.83 5.26
C THR A 394 22.74 -37.01 5.84
N GLU A 395 21.54 -36.77 6.36
CA GLU A 395 20.75 -37.79 7.08
C GLU A 395 19.37 -38.06 6.46
N THR A 396 18.95 -37.30 5.45
CA THR A 396 17.67 -37.49 4.75
C THR A 396 17.89 -38.35 3.49
N ASP A 397 17.04 -39.38 3.31
CA ASP A 397 17.09 -40.24 2.12
C ASP A 397 16.69 -39.45 0.85
N LYS A 398 17.21 -39.86 -0.32
CA LYS A 398 16.96 -39.17 -1.59
C LYS A 398 15.48 -39.18 -1.99
N GLU A 399 14.76 -40.27 -1.73
CA GLU A 399 13.34 -40.35 -2.06
C GLU A 399 12.51 -39.42 -1.17
N GLU A 400 12.82 -39.37 0.13
CA GLU A 400 12.16 -38.49 1.08
C GLU A 400 12.43 -37.00 0.79
N MET A 401 13.66 -36.67 0.40
CA MET A 401 14.06 -35.32 0.01
C MET A 401 13.32 -34.83 -1.24
N GLN A 402 13.19 -35.70 -2.25
CA GLN A 402 12.45 -35.40 -3.47
C GLN A 402 10.96 -35.19 -3.16
N LYS A 403 10.38 -36.04 -2.31
CA LYS A 403 8.99 -35.92 -1.88
C LYS A 403 8.71 -34.60 -1.15
N ILE A 404 9.53 -34.23 -0.16
CA ILE A 404 9.37 -32.96 0.57
C ILE A 404 9.55 -31.76 -0.37
N LYS A 405 10.48 -31.86 -1.33
CA LYS A 405 10.71 -30.83 -2.34
C LYS A 405 9.49 -30.63 -3.23
N GLU A 406 8.89 -31.71 -3.71
CA GLU A 406 7.64 -31.65 -4.49
C GLU A 406 6.49 -31.11 -3.64
N GLU A 407 6.35 -31.56 -2.39
CA GLU A 407 5.33 -31.06 -1.47
C GLU A 407 5.45 -29.55 -1.21
N ILE A 408 6.67 -29.03 -0.99
CA ILE A 408 6.88 -27.57 -0.82
C ILE A 408 6.46 -26.84 -2.10
N ARG A 409 6.85 -27.33 -3.28
CA ARG A 409 6.57 -26.67 -4.57
C ARG A 409 5.09 -26.68 -4.94
N GLU A 410 4.37 -27.74 -4.56
CA GLU A 410 2.95 -27.92 -4.84
C GLU A 410 2.03 -27.24 -3.82
N GLN A 411 2.39 -27.31 -2.53
CA GLN A 411 1.51 -26.87 -1.45
C GLN A 411 1.73 -25.41 -1.06
N ILE A 412 2.91 -24.85 -1.32
CA ILE A 412 3.24 -23.46 -0.97
C ILE A 412 3.30 -22.61 -2.23
N HIS A 413 2.35 -21.69 -2.35
CA HIS A 413 2.37 -20.65 -3.39
C HIS A 413 3.41 -19.59 -3.04
N MET A 414 4.38 -19.40 -3.92
CA MET A 414 5.48 -18.45 -3.79
C MET A 414 5.43 -17.45 -4.94
N SER A 415 5.98 -16.24 -4.74
CA SER A 415 6.08 -15.21 -5.78
C SER A 415 6.96 -15.65 -6.96
N GLN A 416 6.84 -14.99 -8.12
CA GLN A 416 7.63 -15.37 -9.31
C GLN A 416 9.14 -15.11 -9.13
N LYS A 417 9.51 -14.24 -8.19
CA LYS A 417 10.91 -14.02 -7.80
C LYS A 417 11.55 -15.28 -7.22
N VAL A 418 10.76 -16.19 -6.64
CA VAL A 418 11.24 -17.45 -6.07
C VAL A 418 11.16 -18.55 -7.13
N LYS A 419 12.33 -19.01 -7.57
CA LYS A 419 12.45 -20.11 -8.53
C LYS A 419 12.19 -21.45 -7.86
N LYS A 420 11.36 -22.26 -8.52
CA LYS A 420 10.98 -23.63 -8.12
C LYS A 420 11.48 -24.68 -9.12
N ASP A 421 12.49 -24.34 -9.90
CA ASP A 421 13.15 -25.22 -10.86
C ASP A 421 14.41 -25.87 -10.25
N ASP A 422 15.10 -26.68 -11.05
CA ASP A 422 16.37 -27.33 -10.68
C ASP A 422 17.58 -26.68 -11.37
N GLU A 423 17.46 -25.42 -11.81
CA GLU A 423 18.50 -24.68 -12.52
C GLU A 423 19.51 -23.98 -11.59
N ILE A 424 19.32 -24.07 -10.27
CA ILE A 424 20.26 -23.53 -9.29
C ILE A 424 21.66 -24.11 -9.51
N PHE A 425 22.64 -23.22 -9.66
CA PHE A 425 24.03 -23.60 -9.91
C PHE A 425 24.97 -23.10 -8.81
N LEU A 426 25.44 -24.03 -7.98
CA LEU A 426 26.39 -23.77 -6.89
C LEU A 426 27.82 -24.16 -7.22
N GLY A 427 28.05 -24.90 -8.30
CA GLY A 427 29.38 -25.40 -8.68
C GLY A 427 29.37 -26.89 -9.05
N THR A 428 30.55 -27.46 -9.26
CA THR A 428 30.69 -28.83 -9.82
C THR A 428 31.06 -29.88 -8.79
N SER A 429 31.46 -29.49 -7.57
CA SER A 429 31.83 -30.48 -6.56
C SER A 429 30.64 -31.34 -6.11
N PRO A 430 30.90 -32.55 -5.59
CA PRO A 430 29.85 -33.41 -5.04
C PRO A 430 28.99 -32.73 -3.97
N LYS A 431 29.58 -31.83 -3.16
CA LYS A 431 28.83 -31.08 -2.15
C LYS A 431 27.91 -30.02 -2.75
N ALA A 432 28.38 -29.28 -3.77
CA ALA A 432 27.54 -28.32 -4.49
C ALA A 432 26.33 -29.01 -5.12
N LYS A 433 26.52 -30.15 -5.79
CA LYS A 433 25.43 -30.97 -6.33
C LYS A 433 24.46 -31.47 -5.26
N GLY A 434 24.98 -31.80 -4.07
CA GLY A 434 24.16 -32.17 -2.91
C GLY A 434 23.20 -31.05 -2.52
N TYR A 435 23.69 -29.82 -2.37
CA TYR A 435 22.86 -28.65 -2.02
C TYR A 435 21.85 -28.28 -3.10
N VAL A 436 22.23 -28.41 -4.38
CA VAL A 436 21.30 -28.21 -5.52
C VAL A 436 20.12 -29.18 -5.41
N ASN A 437 20.39 -30.47 -5.18
CA ASN A 437 19.35 -31.47 -5.08
C ASN A 437 18.42 -31.27 -3.87
N SER A 438 18.94 -30.74 -2.76
CA SER A 438 18.16 -30.50 -1.54
C SER A 438 17.44 -29.15 -1.50
N THR A 439 17.61 -28.32 -2.53
CA THR A 439 16.94 -27.02 -2.62
C THR A 439 15.54 -27.21 -3.21
N ALA A 440 14.52 -26.79 -2.45
CA ALA A 440 13.14 -26.82 -2.91
C ALA A 440 12.80 -25.56 -3.73
N ALA A 441 13.21 -24.40 -3.24
CA ALA A 441 12.95 -23.11 -3.88
C ALA A 441 14.06 -22.11 -3.54
N TYR A 442 14.31 -21.14 -4.42
CA TYR A 442 15.42 -20.19 -4.24
C TYR A 442 15.22 -18.84 -4.92
N ILE A 443 15.86 -17.80 -4.37
CA ILE A 443 16.13 -16.51 -5.01
C ILE A 443 17.62 -16.43 -5.31
N ALA A 444 18.01 -15.96 -6.50
CA ALA A 444 19.39 -15.86 -6.93
C ALA A 444 19.87 -14.40 -7.01
N TYR A 445 21.05 -14.12 -6.45
CA TYR A 445 21.71 -12.82 -6.47
C TYR A 445 23.05 -12.91 -7.19
N ASP A 446 23.33 -11.97 -8.10
CA ASP A 446 24.60 -11.85 -8.81
C ASP A 446 25.48 -10.81 -8.11
N ALA A 447 26.77 -11.13 -7.90
CA ALA A 447 27.72 -10.23 -7.25
C ALA A 447 27.81 -8.84 -7.92
N ASN A 448 27.65 -8.76 -9.24
CA ASN A 448 27.73 -7.51 -9.99
C ASN A 448 26.42 -6.72 -9.99
N LYS A 449 25.33 -7.35 -9.57
CA LYS A 449 23.98 -6.76 -9.49
C LYS A 449 23.35 -7.07 -8.14
N MET A 450 24.12 -6.87 -7.07
CA MET A 450 23.64 -7.15 -5.72
C MET A 450 22.46 -6.23 -5.37
N PRO A 451 21.33 -6.75 -4.88
CA PRO A 451 20.18 -5.95 -4.52
C PRO A 451 20.46 -4.94 -3.40
N SER A 452 19.54 -3.97 -3.26
CA SER A 452 19.60 -3.00 -2.17
C SER A 452 19.42 -3.68 -0.81
N GLU A 453 19.92 -3.06 0.26
CA GLU A 453 19.77 -3.58 1.63
C GLU A 453 18.29 -3.85 1.97
N LYS A 454 17.41 -2.92 1.59
CA LYS A 454 15.97 -3.04 1.79
C LYS A 454 15.41 -4.29 1.10
N GLU A 455 15.81 -4.53 -0.14
CA GLU A 455 15.33 -5.67 -0.93
C GLU A 455 15.80 -7.01 -0.34
N LEU A 456 17.05 -7.12 0.09
CA LEU A 456 17.55 -8.34 0.74
C LEU A 456 16.83 -8.68 2.04
N VAL A 457 16.46 -7.65 2.80
CA VAL A 457 15.69 -7.81 4.05
C VAL A 457 14.26 -8.24 3.74
N GLU A 458 13.60 -7.61 2.75
CA GLU A 458 12.26 -7.97 2.31
C GLU A 458 12.22 -9.41 1.74
N ASP A 459 13.23 -9.82 0.97
CA ASP A 459 13.34 -11.17 0.42
C ASP A 459 13.51 -12.24 1.51
N LEU A 460 14.28 -11.93 2.56
CA LEU A 460 14.44 -12.83 3.70
C LEU A 460 13.15 -12.97 4.50
N GLU A 461 12.44 -11.86 4.74
CA GLU A 461 11.13 -11.85 5.40
C GLU A 461 10.12 -12.69 4.60
N GLU A 462 10.07 -12.48 3.28
CA GLU A 462 9.22 -13.25 2.35
C GLU A 462 9.54 -14.75 2.39
N MET A 463 10.80 -15.15 2.25
CA MET A 463 11.19 -16.56 2.25
C MET A 463 10.93 -17.25 3.60
N LEU A 464 11.13 -16.55 4.72
CA LEU A 464 10.81 -17.09 6.05
C LEU A 464 9.32 -17.39 6.22
N SER A 465 8.46 -16.55 5.66
CA SER A 465 7.02 -16.78 5.74
C SER A 465 6.55 -18.02 4.96
N TYR A 466 7.14 -18.30 3.80
CA TYR A 466 6.85 -19.53 3.04
C TYR A 466 7.29 -20.75 3.82
N TYR A 467 8.42 -20.63 4.51
CA TYR A 467 8.90 -21.66 5.42
C TYR A 467 7.97 -21.88 6.61
N GLU A 468 7.47 -20.81 7.25
CA GLU A 468 6.46 -20.91 8.33
C GLU A 468 5.13 -21.49 7.84
N GLY A 469 4.66 -21.09 6.66
CA GLY A 469 3.46 -21.64 6.04
C GLY A 469 3.57 -23.14 5.77
N PHE A 470 4.76 -23.62 5.36
CA PHE A 470 5.01 -25.04 5.20
C PHE A 470 5.05 -25.80 6.53
N ILE A 471 5.61 -25.20 7.58
CA ILE A 471 5.58 -25.78 8.93
C ILE A 471 4.12 -25.95 9.40
N ALA A 472 3.30 -24.91 9.27
CA ALA A 472 1.88 -24.96 9.63
C ALA A 472 1.10 -26.02 8.84
N TYR A 473 1.34 -26.12 7.53
CA TYR A 473 0.76 -27.17 6.68
C TYR A 473 1.10 -28.59 7.19
N LYS A 474 2.34 -28.82 7.62
CA LYS A 474 2.79 -30.11 8.15
C LYS A 474 2.19 -30.46 9.50
N GLU A 475 1.87 -29.47 10.34
CA GLU A 475 1.31 -29.68 11.67
C GLU A 475 -0.22 -29.88 11.67
N GLU A 476 -0.97 -29.17 10.83
CA GLU A 476 -2.44 -29.12 10.91
C GLU A 476 -3.18 -29.88 9.78
N GLY A 477 -2.48 -30.32 8.73
CA GLY A 477 -3.10 -31.07 7.62
C GLY A 477 -4.04 -30.24 6.72
N THR A 478 -4.07 -28.92 6.91
CA THR A 478 -4.89 -27.96 6.16
C THR A 478 -4.04 -27.30 5.08
N LYS A 479 -4.51 -27.20 3.83
CA LYS A 479 -3.88 -26.37 2.80
C LYS A 479 -3.79 -24.93 3.34
N TYR A 480 -2.56 -24.47 3.56
CA TYR A 480 -2.29 -23.16 4.13
C TYR A 480 -2.02 -22.18 2.98
N GLU A 481 -3.07 -21.53 2.46
CA GLU A 481 -2.91 -20.36 1.60
C GLU A 481 -2.56 -19.15 2.48
N MET A 482 -1.27 -18.99 2.82
CA MET A 482 -0.78 -17.69 3.27
C MET A 482 -0.73 -16.77 2.06
N ILE A 483 -1.82 -16.02 1.85
CA ILE A 483 -1.77 -14.81 1.03
C ILE A 483 -0.85 -13.84 1.78
N TYR A 484 0.40 -13.71 1.34
CA TYR A 484 1.10 -12.43 1.49
C TYR A 484 0.17 -11.40 0.88
N GLU A 485 -0.52 -10.60 1.69
CA GLU A 485 -1.13 -9.38 1.19
C GLU A 485 0.03 -8.52 0.71
N ARG A 486 0.39 -8.61 -0.58
CA ARG A 486 1.10 -7.52 -1.24
C ARG A 486 0.32 -6.27 -0.88
N LYS A 487 0.98 -5.34 -0.20
CA LYS A 487 0.32 -4.12 0.25
C LYS A 487 -0.34 -3.47 -0.94
N GLU A 488 -1.61 -3.10 -0.75
CA GLU A 488 -2.37 -2.40 -1.77
C GLU A 488 -1.60 -1.16 -2.23
N VAL A 489 -1.29 -1.09 -3.53
CA VAL A 489 -0.55 0.01 -4.13
C VAL A 489 -1.55 0.99 -4.73
N TYR A 490 -1.32 2.28 -4.51
CA TYR A 490 -1.98 3.32 -5.28
C TYR A 490 -1.21 3.56 -6.58
N LEU A 491 -1.89 3.42 -7.71
CA LEU A 491 -1.36 3.79 -9.01
C LEU A 491 -2.12 5.02 -9.53
N ASP A 492 -1.39 6.01 -10.02
CA ASP A 492 -2.01 7.10 -10.77
C ASP A 492 -2.51 6.61 -12.15
N GLN A 493 -3.27 7.45 -12.85
CA GLN A 493 -3.92 7.05 -14.10
C GLN A 493 -2.94 6.58 -15.18
N GLN A 494 -1.79 7.23 -15.31
CA GLN A 494 -0.79 6.87 -16.33
C GLN A 494 -0.14 5.53 -15.95
N SER A 495 0.24 5.41 -14.68
CA SER A 495 0.85 4.19 -14.13
C SER A 495 -0.05 2.96 -14.27
N ILE A 496 -1.38 3.10 -14.05
CA ILE A 496 -2.34 2.00 -14.29
C ILE A 496 -2.31 1.55 -15.75
N ILE A 497 -2.41 2.49 -16.70
CA ILE A 497 -2.47 2.17 -18.13
C ILE A 497 -1.18 1.52 -18.58
N ASP A 498 -0.03 2.03 -18.15
CA ASP A 498 1.27 1.50 -18.51
C ASP A 498 1.46 0.09 -17.93
N HIS A 499 1.03 -0.13 -16.68
CA HIS A 499 1.04 -1.43 -16.04
C HIS A 499 0.15 -2.45 -16.75
N VAL A 500 -1.14 -2.12 -16.92
CA VAL A 500 -2.13 -2.99 -17.59
C VAL A 500 -1.67 -3.33 -19.00
N SER A 501 -1.20 -2.33 -19.77
CA SER A 501 -0.70 -2.54 -21.13
C SER A 501 0.48 -3.50 -21.16
N SER A 502 1.44 -3.35 -20.23
CA SER A 502 2.61 -4.24 -20.13
C SER A 502 2.22 -5.65 -19.70
N TYR A 503 1.30 -5.78 -18.74
CA TYR A 503 0.78 -7.06 -18.26
C TYR A 503 0.10 -7.86 -19.37
N ILE A 504 -0.84 -7.24 -20.08
CA ILE A 504 -1.56 -7.85 -21.20
C ILE A 504 -0.58 -8.31 -22.29
N GLN A 505 0.40 -7.47 -22.64
CA GLN A 505 1.41 -7.80 -23.64
C GLN A 505 2.25 -9.01 -23.21
N SER A 506 2.63 -9.11 -21.93
CA SER A 506 3.36 -10.27 -21.42
C SER A 506 2.53 -11.56 -21.39
N LYS A 507 1.20 -11.46 -21.37
CA LYS A 507 0.29 -12.62 -21.52
C LYS A 507 0.03 -13.01 -22.97
N GLY A 508 0.67 -12.32 -23.93
CA GLY A 508 0.58 -12.61 -25.35
C GLY A 508 -0.66 -12.05 -26.04
N PHE A 509 -1.38 -11.13 -25.40
CA PHE A 509 -2.52 -10.42 -26.00
C PHE A 509 -2.10 -9.02 -26.45
N TYR A 510 -2.72 -8.53 -27.51
CA TYR A 510 -2.52 -7.17 -27.99
C TYR A 510 -3.83 -6.40 -27.99
N TYR A 511 -3.82 -5.29 -27.27
CA TYR A 511 -4.84 -4.25 -27.36
C TYR A 511 -4.12 -2.92 -27.56
N GLU A 512 -4.68 -2.05 -28.38
CA GLU A 512 -4.12 -0.71 -28.52
C GLU A 512 -4.21 0.02 -27.18
N LYS A 513 -3.15 0.75 -26.83
CA LYS A 513 -3.08 1.52 -25.58
C LYS A 513 -4.27 2.49 -25.45
N LYS A 514 -4.76 3.03 -26.57
CA LYS A 514 -5.92 3.92 -26.63
C LYS A 514 -7.23 3.24 -26.22
N ASP A 515 -7.40 1.96 -26.55
CA ASP A 515 -8.59 1.19 -26.15
C ASP A 515 -8.56 0.87 -24.66
N LEU A 516 -7.38 0.55 -24.12
CA LEU A 516 -7.18 0.38 -22.68
C LEU A 516 -7.46 1.68 -21.91
N ILE A 517 -7.00 2.82 -22.44
CA ILE A 517 -7.32 4.14 -21.89
C ILE A 517 -8.83 4.39 -21.90
N ASN A 518 -9.49 4.13 -23.04
CA ASN A 518 -10.93 4.34 -23.14
C ASN A 518 -11.71 3.45 -22.17
N PHE A 519 -11.32 2.18 -22.03
CA PHE A 519 -11.91 1.24 -21.08
C PHE A 519 -11.75 1.72 -19.64
N PHE A 520 -10.53 2.10 -19.23
CA PHE A 520 -10.24 2.64 -17.90
C PHE A 520 -11.04 3.92 -17.60
N LEU A 521 -11.04 4.89 -18.51
CA LEU A 521 -11.77 6.14 -18.33
C LEU A 521 -13.29 5.89 -18.23
N SER A 522 -13.81 4.94 -19.02
CA SER A 522 -15.22 4.55 -19.00
C SER A 522 -15.62 3.93 -17.65
N LEU A 523 -14.81 3.01 -17.11
CA LEU A 523 -15.01 2.41 -15.78
C LEU A 523 -14.95 3.46 -14.66
N LYS A 524 -13.96 4.35 -14.72
CA LYS A 524 -13.76 5.43 -13.75
C LYS A 524 -14.90 6.44 -13.74
N THR A 525 -15.48 6.69 -14.91
CA THR A 525 -16.62 7.61 -15.08
C THR A 525 -17.89 7.01 -14.50
N LYS A 526 -18.16 5.75 -14.82
CA LYS A 526 -19.35 5.04 -14.35
C LYS A 526 -19.03 3.55 -14.26
N PRO A 527 -19.38 2.88 -13.14
CA PRO A 527 -19.08 1.46 -12.93
C PRO A 527 -20.02 0.53 -13.71
N PHE A 528 -20.42 0.93 -14.92
CA PHE A 528 -21.18 0.10 -15.85
C PHE A 528 -20.74 0.38 -17.29
N VAL A 529 -20.10 -0.62 -17.91
CA VAL A 529 -19.56 -0.55 -19.27
C VAL A 529 -20.12 -1.72 -20.08
N ILE A 530 -20.41 -1.49 -21.35
CA ILE A 530 -20.83 -2.52 -22.31
C ILE A 530 -19.74 -2.67 -23.37
N LEU A 531 -19.28 -3.90 -23.58
CA LEU A 531 -18.35 -4.26 -24.63
C LEU A 531 -19.11 -4.96 -25.75
N SER A 532 -19.11 -4.36 -26.93
CA SER A 532 -19.79 -4.87 -28.12
C SER A 532 -18.78 -5.22 -29.22
N GLY A 533 -19.14 -6.15 -30.10
CA GLY A 533 -18.29 -6.53 -31.23
C GLY A 533 -18.55 -7.97 -31.66
N ILE A 534 -17.85 -8.41 -32.70
CA ILE A 534 -17.98 -9.75 -33.26
C ILE A 534 -17.57 -10.81 -32.21
N SER A 535 -18.13 -12.01 -32.29
CA SER A 535 -17.70 -13.12 -31.44
C SER A 535 -16.21 -13.45 -31.70
N GLY A 536 -15.49 -13.81 -30.64
CA GLY A 536 -14.06 -14.17 -30.74
C GLY A 536 -13.07 -13.00 -30.74
N THR A 537 -13.51 -11.74 -30.60
CA THR A 537 -12.60 -10.56 -30.53
C THR A 537 -11.94 -10.35 -29.16
N GLY A 538 -12.12 -11.28 -28.21
CA GLY A 538 -11.48 -11.21 -26.90
C GLY A 538 -12.13 -10.24 -25.90
N LYS A 539 -13.41 -9.88 -26.07
CA LYS A 539 -14.15 -8.97 -25.16
C LYS A 539 -14.11 -9.39 -23.69
N THR A 540 -14.29 -10.67 -23.41
CA THR A 540 -14.21 -11.21 -22.04
C THR A 540 -12.76 -11.21 -21.54
N LYS A 541 -11.81 -11.51 -22.43
CA LYS A 541 -10.38 -11.59 -22.10
C LYS A 541 -9.75 -10.24 -21.77
N ILE A 542 -10.11 -9.15 -22.45
CA ILE A 542 -9.62 -7.82 -22.08
C ILE A 542 -10.03 -7.44 -20.66
N VAL A 543 -11.26 -7.75 -20.25
CA VAL A 543 -11.73 -7.45 -18.89
C VAL A 543 -11.03 -8.33 -17.87
N GLN A 544 -10.90 -9.63 -18.16
CA GLN A 544 -10.19 -10.58 -17.31
C GLN A 544 -8.74 -10.12 -17.08
N TRP A 545 -7.98 -9.86 -18.15
CA TRP A 545 -6.58 -9.45 -18.00
C TRP A 545 -6.43 -8.06 -17.37
N PHE A 546 -7.36 -7.14 -17.63
CA PHE A 546 -7.39 -5.86 -16.93
C PHE A 546 -7.57 -6.08 -15.42
N ALA A 547 -8.56 -6.88 -15.01
CA ALA A 547 -8.81 -7.18 -13.60
C ALA A 547 -7.63 -7.90 -12.93
N GLU A 548 -7.12 -8.96 -13.57
CA GLU A 548 -6.02 -9.76 -13.05
C GLU A 548 -4.73 -8.95 -12.92
N SER A 549 -4.45 -8.04 -13.85
CA SER A 549 -3.29 -7.13 -13.75
C SER A 549 -3.31 -6.27 -12.49
N LEU A 550 -4.52 -6.00 -11.96
CA LEU A 550 -4.77 -5.21 -10.75
C LEU A 550 -4.99 -6.09 -9.51
N GLY A 551 -4.67 -7.38 -9.60
CA GLY A 551 -4.76 -8.34 -8.50
C GLY A 551 -6.16 -8.91 -8.29
N ALA A 552 -7.14 -8.58 -9.13
CA ALA A 552 -8.50 -9.11 -9.04
C ALA A 552 -8.66 -10.37 -9.90
N THR A 553 -8.77 -11.53 -9.26
CA THR A 553 -8.79 -12.85 -9.93
C THR A 553 -10.08 -13.62 -9.61
N GLU A 554 -10.33 -14.71 -10.34
CA GLU A 554 -11.44 -15.63 -10.00
C GLU A 554 -11.19 -16.33 -8.66
N GLU A 555 -9.94 -16.71 -8.39
CA GLU A 555 -9.52 -17.45 -7.19
C GLU A 555 -9.80 -16.67 -5.90
N ASN A 556 -9.54 -15.36 -5.91
CA ASN A 556 -9.81 -14.50 -4.76
C ASN A 556 -11.22 -13.89 -4.77
N GLY A 557 -12.07 -14.27 -5.73
CA GLY A 557 -13.46 -13.82 -5.86
C GLY A 557 -13.63 -12.36 -6.26
N GLN A 558 -12.57 -11.67 -6.70
CA GLN A 558 -12.63 -10.27 -7.12
C GLN A 558 -12.94 -10.09 -8.60
N PHE A 559 -12.74 -11.13 -9.41
CA PHE A 559 -13.28 -11.21 -10.76
C PHE A 559 -14.36 -12.30 -10.78
N THR A 560 -15.53 -12.01 -11.33
CA THR A 560 -16.64 -12.96 -11.43
C THR A 560 -17.28 -12.90 -12.80
N LEU A 561 -17.26 -14.00 -13.53
CA LEU A 561 -17.95 -14.18 -14.80
C LEU A 561 -19.34 -14.81 -14.56
N ILE A 562 -20.40 -14.10 -14.98
CA ILE A 562 -21.79 -14.54 -14.88
C ILE A 562 -22.35 -14.70 -16.30
N PRO A 563 -22.49 -15.93 -16.82
CA PRO A 563 -23.09 -16.16 -18.12
C PRO A 563 -24.61 -15.92 -18.06
N VAL A 564 -25.11 -15.02 -18.90
CA VAL A 564 -26.55 -14.74 -19.00
C VAL A 564 -27.24 -15.85 -19.76
N ARG A 565 -28.42 -16.25 -19.31
CA ARG A 565 -29.21 -17.30 -19.96
C ARG A 565 -30.44 -16.69 -20.65
N PRO A 566 -30.90 -17.27 -21.77
CA PRO A 566 -32.02 -16.72 -22.54
C PRO A 566 -33.36 -16.77 -21.81
N ASP A 567 -33.50 -17.59 -20.77
CA ASP A 567 -34.70 -17.71 -19.94
C ASP A 567 -34.82 -16.63 -18.85
N TRP A 568 -33.80 -15.79 -18.67
CA TRP A 568 -33.82 -14.70 -17.70
C TRP A 568 -34.88 -13.67 -18.06
N SER A 569 -35.86 -13.49 -17.17
CA SER A 569 -37.03 -12.64 -17.41
C SER A 569 -37.26 -11.57 -16.35
N ASP A 570 -36.65 -11.70 -15.18
CA ASP A 570 -36.69 -10.72 -14.09
C ASP A 570 -35.39 -10.72 -13.28
N SER A 571 -35.31 -9.88 -12.24
CA SER A 571 -34.08 -9.68 -11.45
C SER A 571 -33.72 -10.86 -10.54
N SER A 572 -34.58 -11.88 -10.41
CA SER A 572 -34.36 -13.00 -9.49
C SER A 572 -33.17 -13.88 -9.85
N ASP A 573 -32.87 -14.03 -11.15
CA ASP A 573 -31.73 -14.83 -11.59
C ASP A 573 -30.39 -14.16 -11.33
N LEU A 574 -30.38 -12.83 -11.24
CA LEU A 574 -29.19 -12.05 -10.96
C LEU A 574 -29.03 -11.70 -9.48
N LEU A 575 -30.11 -11.28 -8.82
CA LEU A 575 -30.11 -10.80 -7.43
C LEU A 575 -30.60 -11.85 -6.44
N GLY A 576 -31.40 -12.84 -6.84
CA GLY A 576 -31.94 -13.88 -5.97
C GLY A 576 -33.44 -13.78 -5.72
N TYR A 577 -34.00 -14.81 -5.10
CA TYR A 577 -35.43 -14.93 -4.81
C TYR A 577 -35.68 -15.64 -3.48
N VAL A 578 -36.91 -15.55 -2.97
CA VAL A 578 -37.32 -16.29 -1.77
C VAL A 578 -37.97 -17.59 -2.21
N ASN A 579 -37.46 -18.72 -1.71
CA ASN A 579 -38.04 -20.03 -1.99
C ASN A 579 -39.38 -20.22 -1.24
N LEU A 580 -40.06 -21.35 -1.48
CA LEU A 580 -41.35 -21.66 -0.84
C LEU A 580 -41.25 -21.80 0.68
N GLN A 581 -40.05 -21.98 1.22
CA GLN A 581 -39.74 -22.11 2.64
C GLN A 581 -39.50 -20.74 3.31
N GLY A 582 -39.52 -19.64 2.54
CA GLY A 582 -39.26 -18.30 3.07
C GLY A 582 -37.77 -17.95 3.16
N GLU A 583 -36.88 -18.76 2.56
CA GLU A 583 -35.44 -18.55 2.59
C GLU A 583 -34.97 -17.85 1.31
N PHE A 584 -34.18 -16.79 1.49
CA PHE A 584 -33.59 -16.07 0.37
C PHE A 584 -32.45 -16.88 -0.26
N GLN A 585 -32.56 -17.13 -1.57
CA GLN A 585 -31.58 -17.83 -2.38
C GLN A 585 -30.68 -16.80 -3.06
N GLU A 586 -29.50 -16.60 -2.47
CA GLU A 586 -28.49 -15.66 -2.98
C GLU A 586 -27.90 -16.12 -4.33
N ARG A 587 -27.67 -15.16 -5.22
CA ARG A 587 -27.05 -15.35 -6.55
C ARG A 587 -25.61 -14.81 -6.55
N PRO A 588 -24.77 -15.16 -7.56
CA PRO A 588 -23.35 -14.78 -7.57
C PRO A 588 -23.10 -13.28 -7.38
N LEU A 589 -23.95 -12.41 -7.95
CA LEU A 589 -23.80 -10.97 -7.79
C LEU A 589 -23.94 -10.53 -6.32
N ILE A 590 -24.88 -11.10 -5.56
CA ILE A 590 -25.05 -10.76 -4.13
C ILE A 590 -23.78 -11.08 -3.34
N LYS A 591 -23.18 -12.25 -3.59
CA LYS A 591 -21.93 -12.66 -2.92
C LYS A 591 -20.79 -11.69 -3.21
N VAL A 592 -20.68 -11.21 -4.46
CA VAL A 592 -19.69 -10.20 -4.84
C VAL A 592 -19.95 -8.87 -4.13
N LEU A 593 -21.20 -8.41 -4.06
CA LEU A 593 -21.54 -7.16 -3.38
C LEU A 593 -21.19 -7.20 -1.88
N GLU A 594 -21.45 -8.32 -1.21
CA GLU A 594 -21.09 -8.50 0.20
C GLU A 594 -19.58 -8.57 0.41
N ALA A 595 -18.86 -9.32 -0.44
CA ALA A 595 -17.40 -9.40 -0.37
C ALA A 595 -16.73 -8.04 -0.64
N ALA A 596 -17.28 -7.27 -1.59
CA ALA A 596 -16.79 -5.94 -1.92
C ALA A 596 -17.06 -4.91 -0.80
N ASP A 597 -18.19 -5.01 -0.10
CA ASP A 597 -18.51 -4.17 1.05
C ASP A 597 -17.57 -4.44 2.24
N ALA A 598 -17.21 -5.72 2.46
CA ALA A 598 -16.23 -6.11 3.46
C ALA A 598 -14.79 -5.66 3.13
N ASN A 599 -14.47 -5.49 1.84
CA ASN A 599 -13.13 -5.15 1.35
C ASN A 599 -13.14 -3.88 0.46
N PRO A 600 -13.50 -2.71 1.00
CA PRO A 600 -13.80 -1.50 0.20
C PRO A 600 -12.59 -0.92 -0.55
N ASN A 601 -11.36 -1.30 -0.15
CA ASN A 601 -10.14 -0.83 -0.76
C ASN A 601 -9.70 -1.64 -1.97
N ARG A 602 -10.35 -2.77 -2.29
CA ARG A 602 -9.97 -3.61 -3.43
C ARG A 602 -11.05 -3.58 -4.52
N PRO A 603 -10.69 -3.48 -5.81
CA PRO A 603 -11.67 -3.47 -6.89
C PRO A 603 -12.26 -4.86 -7.15
N TYR A 604 -13.54 -4.91 -7.46
CA TYR A 604 -14.29 -6.11 -7.84
C TYR A 604 -14.89 -5.91 -9.23
N PHE A 605 -14.67 -6.86 -10.12
CA PHE A 605 -15.11 -6.84 -11.51
C PHE A 605 -16.12 -7.97 -11.75
N VAL A 606 -17.31 -7.61 -12.21
CA VAL A 606 -18.34 -8.59 -12.58
C VAL A 606 -18.61 -8.47 -14.07
N VAL A 607 -18.42 -9.59 -14.78
CA VAL A 607 -18.71 -9.68 -16.21
C VAL A 607 -20.03 -10.40 -16.42
N LEU A 608 -21.01 -9.73 -17.01
CA LEU A 608 -22.24 -10.33 -17.51
C LEU A 608 -22.00 -10.76 -18.95
N ASP A 609 -21.70 -12.04 -19.15
CA ASP A 609 -21.31 -12.56 -20.45
C ASP A 609 -22.54 -12.79 -21.34
N GLU A 610 -22.45 -12.37 -22.59
CA GLU A 610 -23.53 -12.38 -23.58
C GLU A 610 -24.82 -11.78 -23.02
N MET A 611 -24.68 -10.58 -22.45
CA MET A 611 -25.71 -9.85 -21.72
C MET A 611 -27.02 -9.70 -22.51
N ASN A 612 -26.93 -9.64 -23.84
CA ASN A 612 -28.06 -9.48 -24.75
C ASN A 612 -28.75 -10.78 -25.19
N LEU A 613 -28.37 -11.95 -24.64
CA LEU A 613 -29.15 -13.19 -24.81
C LEU A 613 -30.54 -13.10 -24.20
N ALA A 614 -30.70 -12.30 -23.15
CA ALA A 614 -31.98 -11.96 -22.53
C ALA A 614 -32.25 -10.46 -22.64
N ARG A 615 -33.50 -10.05 -22.40
CA ARG A 615 -33.88 -8.63 -22.39
C ARG A 615 -33.26 -7.93 -21.18
N VAL A 616 -32.15 -7.25 -21.41
CA VAL A 616 -31.37 -6.56 -20.37
C VAL A 616 -32.22 -5.63 -19.51
N GLU A 617 -33.16 -4.89 -20.10
CA GLU A 617 -34.03 -3.99 -19.34
C GLU A 617 -35.01 -4.68 -18.38
N TYR A 618 -35.14 -6.00 -18.40
CA TYR A 618 -36.00 -6.74 -17.48
C TYR A 618 -35.19 -7.22 -16.28
N TYR A 619 -34.24 -8.13 -16.49
CA TYR A 619 -33.49 -8.73 -15.39
C TYR A 619 -32.50 -7.76 -14.72
N PHE A 620 -32.00 -6.76 -15.45
CA PHE A 620 -31.04 -5.78 -14.91
C PHE A 620 -31.70 -4.49 -14.42
N SER A 621 -33.03 -4.40 -14.46
CA SER A 621 -33.79 -3.16 -14.21
C SER A 621 -33.57 -2.58 -12.80
N ASP A 622 -33.66 -3.41 -11.77
CA ASP A 622 -33.50 -3.01 -10.38
C ASP A 622 -32.08 -2.51 -10.12
N PHE A 623 -31.09 -3.21 -10.64
CA PHE A 623 -29.68 -2.82 -10.54
C PHE A 623 -29.43 -1.46 -11.21
N LEU A 624 -29.94 -1.27 -12.44
CA LEU A 624 -29.86 0.01 -13.16
C LEU A 624 -30.54 1.16 -12.41
N SER A 625 -31.60 0.88 -11.64
CA SER A 625 -32.26 1.88 -10.78
C SER A 625 -31.36 2.25 -9.60
N VAL A 626 -30.77 1.25 -8.94
CA VAL A 626 -29.93 1.44 -7.75
C VAL A 626 -28.62 2.18 -8.08
N ILE A 627 -27.99 1.92 -9.23
CA ILE A 627 -26.81 2.69 -9.70
C ILE A 627 -27.10 4.20 -9.73
N GLU A 628 -28.33 4.60 -10.06
CA GLU A 628 -28.73 6.01 -10.18
C GLU A 628 -29.03 6.65 -8.82
N SER A 629 -29.16 5.86 -7.75
CA SER A 629 -29.36 6.35 -6.38
C SER A 629 -28.05 6.74 -5.67
N ARG A 630 -26.90 6.57 -6.34
CA ARG A 630 -25.57 6.92 -5.81
C ARG A 630 -25.54 8.36 -5.30
N LYS A 631 -25.11 8.52 -4.05
CA LYS A 631 -24.98 9.83 -3.41
C LYS A 631 -23.83 9.82 -2.41
N TRP A 632 -23.34 11.01 -2.10
CA TRP A 632 -22.38 11.20 -1.01
C TRP A 632 -23.09 11.13 0.35
N LYS A 633 -22.54 10.33 1.26
CA LYS A 633 -22.89 10.30 2.68
C LYS A 633 -21.61 10.08 3.49
N ASP A 634 -21.31 11.00 4.41
CA ASP A 634 -20.13 10.94 5.28
C ASP A 634 -18.80 10.72 4.52
N GLY A 635 -18.66 11.35 3.34
CA GLY A 635 -17.48 11.24 2.49
C GLY A 635 -17.36 9.94 1.69
N LYS A 636 -18.36 9.06 1.74
CA LYS A 636 -18.44 7.81 0.96
C LYS A 636 -19.60 7.82 -0.02
N ILE A 637 -19.48 7.04 -1.09
CA ILE A 637 -20.57 6.81 -2.04
C ILE A 637 -21.45 5.69 -1.49
N VAL A 638 -22.74 5.96 -1.36
CA VAL A 638 -23.75 4.97 -0.93
C VAL A 638 -24.88 4.90 -1.94
N THR A 639 -25.53 3.75 -2.04
CA THR A 639 -26.75 3.55 -2.84
C THR A 639 -27.93 3.15 -1.96
N SER A 640 -29.13 3.19 -2.53
CA SER A 640 -30.26 2.40 -2.03
C SER A 640 -29.91 0.91 -2.01
N PRO A 641 -30.61 0.09 -1.20
CA PRO A 641 -30.39 -1.34 -1.21
C PRO A 641 -30.86 -1.97 -2.54
N VAL A 642 -30.14 -2.99 -3.02
CA VAL A 642 -30.44 -3.67 -4.29
C VAL A 642 -31.73 -4.50 -4.24
N LEU A 643 -32.08 -4.97 -3.04
CA LEU A 643 -33.32 -5.66 -2.72
C LEU A 643 -33.84 -5.14 -1.36
N PRO A 644 -35.16 -5.16 -1.11
CA PRO A 644 -35.71 -4.82 0.20
C PRO A 644 -35.14 -5.67 1.34
N GLU A 645 -34.79 -5.04 2.47
CA GLU A 645 -34.27 -5.73 3.66
C GLU A 645 -35.22 -6.81 4.19
N SER A 646 -36.52 -6.66 3.97
CA SER A 646 -37.53 -7.67 4.36
C SER A 646 -37.38 -9.00 3.61
N ILE A 647 -36.65 -9.00 2.49
CA ILE A 647 -36.41 -10.18 1.65
C ILE A 647 -35.07 -10.80 2.01
N THR A 648 -34.02 -9.98 2.12
CA THR A 648 -32.64 -10.42 2.32
C THR A 648 -32.25 -10.58 3.79
N ASN A 649 -33.01 -9.99 4.72
CA ASN A 649 -32.65 -9.76 6.12
C ASN A 649 -31.31 -8.99 6.30
N LYS A 650 -30.82 -8.34 5.23
CA LYS A 650 -29.53 -7.65 5.16
C LYS A 650 -29.64 -6.37 4.32
N HIS A 651 -28.97 -5.30 4.73
CA HIS A 651 -28.91 -4.07 3.95
C HIS A 651 -27.79 -4.13 2.90
N ILE A 652 -28.09 -4.71 1.74
CA ILE A 652 -27.12 -4.94 0.66
C ILE A 652 -27.18 -3.78 -0.34
N THR A 653 -26.07 -3.07 -0.52
CA THR A 653 -25.96 -1.92 -1.45
C THR A 653 -25.00 -2.23 -2.60
N ILE A 654 -24.76 -1.28 -3.52
CA ILE A 654 -23.70 -1.38 -4.53
C ILE A 654 -22.47 -0.62 -4.02
N PRO A 655 -21.41 -1.31 -3.58
CA PRO A 655 -20.18 -0.67 -3.13
C PRO A 655 -19.47 0.09 -4.26
N SER A 656 -18.71 1.13 -3.89
CA SER A 656 -18.01 1.99 -4.86
C SER A 656 -16.82 1.32 -5.57
N ASN A 657 -16.44 0.14 -5.12
CA ASN A 657 -15.37 -0.70 -5.65
C ASN A 657 -15.88 -1.83 -6.57
N VAL A 658 -17.18 -1.87 -6.88
CA VAL A 658 -17.75 -2.86 -7.82
C VAL A 658 -17.91 -2.24 -9.20
N TYR A 659 -17.39 -2.92 -10.22
CA TYR A 659 -17.45 -2.52 -11.63
C TYR A 659 -18.17 -3.62 -12.42
N ILE A 660 -19.25 -3.26 -13.10
CA ILE A 660 -20.03 -4.19 -13.94
C ILE A 660 -19.68 -3.98 -15.41
N ILE A 661 -19.39 -5.08 -16.10
CA ILE A 661 -19.12 -5.09 -17.53
C ILE A 661 -20.06 -6.07 -18.22
N GLY A 662 -20.82 -5.62 -19.21
CA GLY A 662 -21.64 -6.52 -20.05
C GLY A 662 -20.95 -6.79 -21.38
N THR A 663 -20.81 -8.04 -21.80
CA THR A 663 -20.38 -8.36 -23.17
C THR A 663 -21.61 -8.57 -24.05
N VAL A 664 -21.55 -8.09 -25.29
CA VAL A 664 -22.65 -8.11 -26.25
C VAL A 664 -22.12 -8.57 -27.60
N ASN A 665 -22.77 -9.59 -28.16
CA ASN A 665 -22.53 -10.01 -29.55
C ASN A 665 -23.53 -9.28 -30.45
N MET A 666 -23.08 -8.86 -31.63
CA MET A 666 -23.89 -8.06 -32.58
C MET A 666 -24.58 -8.94 -33.64
N ASP A 667 -24.86 -10.21 -33.34
CA ASP A 667 -25.47 -11.18 -34.26
C ASP A 667 -27.00 -11.25 -34.11
N GLU A 668 -27.66 -11.76 -35.17
CA GLU A 668 -29.14 -11.79 -35.32
C GLU A 668 -29.88 -12.58 -34.23
N THR A 669 -29.18 -13.38 -33.43
CA THR A 669 -29.74 -14.29 -32.42
C THR A 669 -30.00 -13.61 -31.06
N THR A 670 -29.75 -12.31 -30.95
CA THR A 670 -29.74 -11.59 -29.67
C THR A 670 -30.75 -10.44 -29.61
N HIS A 671 -31.08 -9.99 -28.39
CA HIS A 671 -32.00 -8.88 -28.19
C HIS A 671 -31.28 -7.52 -28.33
N PRO A 672 -31.86 -6.54 -29.06
CA PRO A 672 -31.27 -5.20 -29.14
C PRO A 672 -31.32 -4.49 -27.79
N LEU A 673 -30.28 -3.72 -27.47
CA LEU A 673 -30.23 -2.94 -26.24
C LEU A 673 -31.20 -1.76 -26.30
N SER A 674 -32.06 -1.64 -25.29
CA SER A 674 -32.96 -0.50 -25.18
C SER A 674 -32.22 0.81 -24.84
N LYS A 675 -32.77 1.96 -25.26
CA LYS A 675 -32.24 3.29 -24.90
C LYS A 675 -32.05 3.46 -23.40
N LYS A 676 -32.91 2.83 -22.58
CA LYS A 676 -32.82 2.85 -21.11
C LYS A 676 -31.51 2.26 -20.59
N VAL A 677 -31.00 1.21 -21.23
CA VAL A 677 -29.73 0.57 -20.87
C VAL A 677 -28.56 1.41 -21.41
N LEU A 678 -28.63 1.82 -22.67
CA LEU A 678 -27.59 2.61 -23.34
C LEU A 678 -27.33 3.96 -22.67
N ASP A 679 -28.37 4.65 -22.21
CA ASP A 679 -28.24 5.92 -21.48
C ASP A 679 -27.50 5.77 -20.14
N ARG A 680 -27.33 4.53 -19.63
CA ARG A 680 -26.70 4.24 -18.33
C ARG A 680 -25.33 3.59 -18.45
N ALA A 681 -24.89 3.19 -19.64
CA ALA A 681 -23.62 2.53 -19.90
C ALA A 681 -22.69 3.37 -20.78
N ASN A 682 -21.39 3.14 -20.69
CA ASN A 682 -20.48 3.45 -21.79
C ASN A 682 -20.40 2.24 -22.71
N THR A 683 -20.63 2.40 -24.01
CA THR A 683 -20.54 1.28 -24.96
C THR A 683 -19.29 1.35 -25.81
N ILE A 684 -18.38 0.42 -25.59
CA ILE A 684 -17.12 0.32 -26.33
C ILE A 684 -17.28 -0.79 -27.38
N GLU A 685 -16.88 -0.51 -28.61
CA GLU A 685 -16.94 -1.44 -29.73
C GLU A 685 -15.53 -1.96 -30.05
N PHE A 686 -15.33 -3.28 -29.98
CA PHE A 686 -14.07 -3.97 -30.28
C PHE A 686 -14.18 -4.68 -31.63
N ASN A 687 -13.79 -3.97 -32.70
CA ASN A 687 -13.86 -4.47 -34.07
C ASN A 687 -12.49 -4.71 -34.71
N THR A 688 -11.41 -4.23 -34.10
CA THR A 688 -10.06 -4.37 -34.64
C THR A 688 -9.47 -5.72 -34.26
N VAL A 689 -9.35 -6.63 -35.23
CA VAL A 689 -8.67 -7.92 -35.06
C VAL A 689 -7.32 -7.83 -35.76
N ASN A 690 -6.24 -7.78 -34.97
CA ASN A 690 -4.88 -7.84 -35.50
C ASN A 690 -4.40 -9.30 -35.45
N LEU A 691 -4.30 -9.94 -36.62
CA LEU A 691 -3.89 -11.35 -36.75
C LEU A 691 -2.38 -11.52 -37.00
N ASP A 692 -1.66 -10.43 -37.27
CA ASP A 692 -0.24 -10.39 -37.62
C ASP A 692 0.65 -9.94 -36.45
N TYR A 693 0.08 -9.75 -35.26
CA TYR A 693 0.82 -9.45 -34.05
C TYR A 693 1.52 -10.69 -33.48
N PHE A 694 2.74 -10.98 -33.95
CA PHE A 694 3.54 -12.13 -33.49
C PHE A 694 4.45 -11.84 -32.30
N ASN A 695 4.41 -10.65 -31.70
CA ASN A 695 5.33 -10.30 -30.61
C ASN A 695 5.16 -11.18 -29.36
N PHE A 696 4.02 -11.86 -29.20
CA PHE A 696 3.84 -12.87 -28.14
C PHE A 696 4.71 -14.13 -28.34
N LEU A 697 5.25 -14.35 -29.55
CA LEU A 697 6.23 -15.40 -29.84
C LEU A 697 7.67 -14.97 -29.45
N MET A 698 7.87 -13.73 -29.03
CA MET A 698 9.14 -13.25 -28.50
C MET A 698 9.17 -13.52 -26.99
N ASP A 699 10.36 -13.85 -26.45
CA ASP A 699 10.58 -13.97 -25.00
C ASP A 699 10.42 -12.59 -24.33
N VAL A 700 9.18 -12.18 -24.06
CA VAL A 700 8.87 -10.99 -23.26
C VAL A 700 8.88 -11.40 -21.80
N GLU A 701 9.64 -10.69 -20.95
CA GLU A 701 9.64 -10.92 -19.50
C GLU A 701 8.21 -10.83 -18.95
N GLU A 702 7.81 -11.84 -18.18
CA GLU A 702 6.47 -11.90 -17.60
C GLU A 702 6.28 -10.77 -16.59
N LYS A 703 5.26 -9.92 -16.81
CA LYS A 703 4.93 -8.84 -15.89
C LYS A 703 3.99 -9.38 -14.81
N GLU A 704 4.37 -9.21 -13.55
CA GLU A 704 3.50 -9.62 -12.43
C GLU A 704 2.29 -8.69 -12.26
N ALA A 705 1.23 -9.21 -11.64
CA ALA A 705 0.10 -8.41 -11.21
C ALA A 705 0.45 -7.54 -9.99
N GLU A 706 -0.19 -6.37 -9.92
CA GLU A 706 -0.08 -5.45 -8.78
C GLU A 706 -1.38 -5.52 -7.99
N ILE A 707 -1.33 -5.59 -6.65
CA ILE A 707 -2.56 -5.48 -5.84
C ILE A 707 -2.93 -4.00 -5.75
N VAL A 708 -3.82 -3.55 -6.63
CA VAL A 708 -4.13 -2.11 -6.76
C VAL A 708 -5.30 -1.71 -5.89
N SER A 709 -5.12 -0.62 -5.14
CA SER A 709 -6.21 -0.02 -4.36
C SER A 709 -7.31 0.54 -5.27
N ASN A 710 -8.57 0.31 -4.91
CA ASN A 710 -9.75 0.87 -5.56
C ASN A 710 -9.72 2.40 -5.66
N SER A 711 -8.99 3.09 -4.78
CA SER A 711 -8.77 4.54 -4.88
C SER A 711 -8.18 4.99 -6.24
N SER A 712 -7.48 4.08 -6.94
CA SER A 712 -6.93 4.26 -8.28
C SER A 712 -8.03 4.32 -9.36
N LEU A 713 -9.08 3.51 -9.21
CA LEU A 713 -10.20 3.39 -10.15
C LEU A 713 -11.42 4.24 -9.76
N ALA A 714 -11.65 4.46 -8.47
CA ALA A 714 -12.86 5.11 -7.94
C ALA A 714 -13.14 6.48 -8.58
N THR A 715 -14.44 6.73 -8.82
CA THR A 715 -14.92 8.04 -9.29
C THR A 715 -14.75 9.11 -8.19
N LYS A 716 -14.40 10.33 -8.61
CA LYS A 716 -14.37 11.54 -7.78
C LYS A 716 -15.62 12.39 -7.93
N TYR A 717 -16.39 12.19 -9.00
CA TYR A 717 -17.54 13.03 -9.34
C TYR A 717 -18.81 12.18 -9.43
N LEU A 718 -19.88 12.65 -8.78
CA LEU A 718 -21.24 12.16 -8.95
C LEU A 718 -22.15 13.22 -9.59
N HIS A 719 -21.80 14.50 -9.44
CA HIS A 719 -22.58 15.62 -9.95
C HIS A 719 -21.73 16.62 -10.72
N LEU A 720 -22.27 17.22 -11.79
CA LEU A 720 -21.51 18.18 -12.61
C LEU A 720 -20.93 19.34 -11.80
N LYS A 721 -21.62 19.82 -10.77
CA LYS A 721 -21.13 20.92 -9.91
C LYS A 721 -19.76 20.63 -9.29
N GLU A 722 -19.46 19.37 -9.02
CA GLU A 722 -18.19 18.93 -8.42
C GLU A 722 -17.07 19.01 -9.46
N CYS A 723 -17.33 18.47 -10.66
CA CYS A 723 -16.42 18.55 -11.80
C CYS A 723 -16.21 20.01 -12.25
N PHE A 724 -17.27 20.80 -12.33
CA PHE A 724 -17.25 22.19 -12.74
C PHE A 724 -16.40 23.07 -11.83
N LYS A 725 -16.43 22.82 -10.51
CA LYS A 725 -15.62 23.56 -9.53
C LYS A 725 -14.11 23.42 -9.78
N GLU A 726 -13.69 22.28 -10.31
CA GLU A 726 -12.27 21.97 -10.56
C GLU A 726 -11.87 22.17 -12.03
N ASN A 727 -12.82 22.12 -12.97
CA ASN A 727 -12.57 22.06 -14.42
C ASN A 727 -13.54 22.98 -15.21
N GLU A 728 -13.75 24.22 -14.75
CA GLU A 728 -14.76 25.14 -15.30
C GLU A 728 -14.62 25.33 -16.82
N ASP A 729 -13.44 25.72 -17.30
CA ASP A 729 -13.20 26.01 -18.73
C ASP A 729 -13.44 24.79 -19.61
N LEU A 730 -12.97 23.61 -19.16
CA LEU A 730 -13.20 22.33 -19.84
C LEU A 730 -14.70 22.05 -19.97
N VAL A 731 -15.45 22.14 -18.87
CA VAL A 731 -16.89 21.86 -18.85
C VAL A 731 -17.65 22.85 -19.74
N ARG A 732 -17.27 24.13 -19.76
CA ARG A 732 -17.87 25.14 -20.65
C ARG A 732 -17.60 24.85 -22.12
N ASN A 733 -16.37 24.48 -22.45
CA ASN A 733 -15.99 24.10 -23.82
C ASN A 733 -16.81 22.89 -24.31
N ILE A 734 -16.80 21.80 -23.54
CA ILE A 734 -17.56 20.58 -23.85
C ILE A 734 -19.06 20.89 -23.99
N SER A 735 -19.61 21.68 -23.07
CA SER A 735 -21.04 22.05 -23.12
C SER A 735 -21.38 22.82 -24.40
N THR A 736 -20.47 23.67 -24.89
CA THR A 736 -20.67 24.40 -26.15
C THR A 736 -20.76 23.44 -27.34
N ILE A 737 -19.87 22.46 -27.42
CA ILE A 737 -19.88 21.44 -28.47
C ILE A 737 -21.14 20.57 -28.38
N LEU A 738 -21.53 20.15 -27.17
CA LEU A 738 -22.75 19.36 -26.97
C LEU A 738 -24.04 20.12 -27.30
N ILE A 739 -24.06 21.46 -27.11
CA ILE A 739 -25.19 22.30 -27.53
C ILE A 739 -25.32 22.30 -29.05
N GLU A 740 -24.21 22.36 -29.77
CA GLU A 740 -24.21 22.27 -31.23
C GLU A 740 -24.73 20.92 -31.72
N ILE A 741 -24.19 19.82 -31.17
CA ILE A 741 -24.66 18.46 -31.46
C ILE A 741 -26.16 18.31 -31.14
N ASN A 742 -26.63 18.86 -30.02
CA ASN A 742 -28.04 18.75 -29.63
C ASN A 742 -29.01 19.42 -30.59
N LYS A 743 -28.61 20.52 -31.25
CA LYS A 743 -29.44 21.17 -32.28
C LYS A 743 -29.69 20.23 -33.46
N THR A 744 -28.66 19.47 -33.86
CA THR A 744 -28.77 18.44 -34.90
C THR A 744 -29.70 17.31 -34.46
N LEU A 745 -29.55 16.82 -33.23
CA LEU A 745 -30.29 15.64 -32.73
C LEU A 745 -31.79 15.88 -32.44
N GLU A 746 -32.24 17.13 -32.42
CA GLU A 746 -33.61 17.49 -32.02
C GLU A 746 -34.70 16.93 -32.96
N SER A 747 -34.42 16.86 -34.26
CA SER A 747 -35.38 16.42 -35.28
C SER A 747 -35.80 14.96 -35.16
N VAL A 748 -34.97 14.12 -34.53
CA VAL A 748 -35.19 12.69 -34.29
C VAL A 748 -35.45 12.36 -32.81
N GLY A 749 -35.53 13.38 -31.94
CA GLY A 749 -35.77 13.20 -30.51
C GLY A 749 -34.65 12.43 -29.79
N ALA A 750 -33.40 12.58 -30.25
CA ALA A 750 -32.23 11.88 -29.71
C ALA A 750 -31.31 12.80 -28.88
N GLN A 751 -31.81 13.94 -28.39
CA GLN A 751 -31.00 14.93 -27.67
C GLN A 751 -30.26 14.31 -26.48
N VAL A 752 -29.05 14.81 -26.24
CA VAL A 752 -28.21 14.52 -25.08
C VAL A 752 -28.82 15.18 -23.85
N GLY A 753 -29.27 14.35 -22.90
CA GLY A 753 -29.77 14.80 -21.60
C GLY A 753 -28.65 15.10 -20.60
N TYR A 754 -29.04 15.64 -19.43
CA TYR A 754 -28.09 16.06 -18.38
C TYR A 754 -27.16 14.94 -17.92
N ARG A 755 -27.67 13.71 -17.75
CA ARG A 755 -26.84 12.57 -17.31
C ARG A 755 -25.69 12.30 -18.28
N ILE A 756 -25.99 12.25 -19.58
CA ILE A 756 -24.99 11.94 -20.60
C ILE A 756 -23.96 13.06 -20.67
N ARG A 757 -24.40 14.33 -20.63
CA ARG A 757 -23.49 15.49 -20.55
C ARG A 757 -22.55 15.36 -19.35
N ASP A 758 -23.09 15.07 -18.17
CA ASP A 758 -22.31 14.99 -16.94
C ASP A 758 -21.24 13.88 -17.04
N GLU A 759 -21.62 12.71 -17.57
CA GLU A 759 -20.70 11.59 -17.80
C GLU A 759 -19.60 11.93 -18.82
N ILE A 760 -19.93 12.60 -19.93
CA ILE A 760 -18.94 13.08 -20.91
C ILE A 760 -17.98 14.06 -20.22
N CYS A 761 -18.48 15.01 -19.42
CA CYS A 761 -17.63 15.94 -18.68
C CYS A 761 -16.72 15.23 -17.67
N PHE A 762 -17.20 14.21 -16.96
CA PHE A 762 -16.37 13.43 -16.02
C PHE A 762 -15.27 12.67 -16.75
N TYR A 763 -15.62 11.98 -17.85
CA TYR A 763 -14.65 11.28 -18.69
C TYR A 763 -13.54 12.22 -19.16
N MET A 764 -13.92 13.38 -19.72
CA MET A 764 -12.97 14.36 -20.24
C MET A 764 -12.10 14.97 -19.12
N ALA A 765 -12.68 15.22 -17.94
CA ALA A 765 -11.92 15.72 -16.79
C ALA A 765 -10.90 14.69 -16.28
N TYR A 766 -11.27 13.40 -16.25
CA TYR A 766 -10.30 12.35 -15.92
C TYR A 766 -9.20 12.26 -16.97
N ASN A 767 -9.55 12.31 -18.26
CA ASN A 767 -8.59 12.33 -19.35
C ASN A 767 -7.59 13.50 -19.24
N GLU A 768 -8.07 14.73 -19.03
CA GLU A 768 -7.21 15.91 -18.89
C GLU A 768 -6.28 15.81 -17.68
N LYS A 769 -6.80 15.30 -16.56
CA LYS A 769 -6.02 15.07 -15.35
C LYS A 769 -4.93 14.01 -15.53
N GLY A 770 -5.23 12.93 -16.24
CA GLY A 770 -4.28 11.86 -16.54
C GLY A 770 -3.36 12.15 -17.72
N LYS A 771 -3.71 13.14 -18.56
CA LYS A 771 -3.06 13.45 -19.85
C LYS A 771 -2.98 12.22 -20.77
N LEU A 772 -4.03 11.41 -20.81
CA LEU A 772 -4.02 10.10 -21.47
C LEU A 772 -4.22 10.20 -22.98
N LEU A 773 -5.16 11.03 -23.44
CA LEU A 773 -5.49 11.29 -24.85
C LEU A 773 -5.56 12.79 -25.11
N LEU A 774 -5.40 13.18 -26.38
CA LEU A 774 -5.68 14.53 -26.84
C LEU A 774 -7.18 14.85 -26.66
N PHE A 775 -7.52 16.13 -26.51
CA PHE A 775 -8.89 16.58 -26.27
C PHE A 775 -9.87 16.07 -27.34
N ASP A 776 -9.58 16.32 -28.62
CA ASP A 776 -10.47 15.91 -29.71
C ASP A 776 -10.57 14.39 -29.83
N GLU A 777 -9.50 13.66 -29.51
CA GLU A 777 -9.50 12.20 -29.52
C GLU A 777 -10.36 11.60 -28.39
N ALA A 778 -10.25 12.14 -27.18
CA ALA A 778 -11.09 11.73 -26.06
C ALA A 778 -12.57 12.07 -26.32
N LEU A 779 -12.84 13.23 -26.91
CA LEU A 779 -14.20 13.65 -27.24
C LEU A 779 -14.80 12.82 -28.38
N ASP A 780 -14.00 12.43 -29.38
CA ASP A 780 -14.39 11.49 -30.43
C ASP A 780 -14.87 10.16 -29.84
N TYR A 781 -14.16 9.59 -28.86
CA TYR A 781 -14.65 8.41 -28.13
C TYR A 781 -16.01 8.68 -27.46
N GLN A 782 -16.22 9.85 -26.86
CA GLN A 782 -17.49 10.18 -26.21
C GLN A 782 -18.65 10.35 -27.21
N ILE A 783 -18.41 10.97 -28.36
CA ILE A 783 -19.40 11.06 -29.43
C ILE A 783 -19.76 9.64 -29.90
N TYR A 784 -18.73 8.83 -30.18
CA TYR A 784 -18.87 7.45 -30.64
C TYR A 784 -19.64 6.56 -29.65
N GLN A 785 -19.32 6.63 -28.35
CA GLN A 785 -19.83 5.67 -27.34
C GLN A 785 -21.08 6.12 -26.59
N LYS A 786 -21.43 7.42 -26.64
CA LYS A 786 -22.59 7.98 -25.91
C LYS A 786 -23.65 8.62 -26.78
N ILE A 787 -23.29 9.09 -27.97
CA ILE A 787 -24.21 9.83 -28.83
C ILE A 787 -24.70 8.93 -29.96
N LEU A 788 -23.78 8.43 -30.78
CA LEU A 788 -24.10 7.60 -31.95
C LEU A 788 -24.92 6.34 -31.65
N PRO A 789 -24.72 5.61 -30.53
CA PRO A 789 -25.43 4.35 -30.28
C PRO A 789 -26.94 4.51 -30.08
N ARG A 790 -27.41 5.75 -29.92
CA ARG A 790 -28.82 6.11 -29.73
C ARG A 790 -29.54 6.40 -31.06
N LEU A 791 -28.79 6.43 -32.17
CA LEU A 791 -29.29 6.71 -33.52
C LEU A 791 -29.61 5.41 -34.25
N ALA A 792 -30.87 5.28 -34.67
CA ALA A 792 -31.35 4.24 -35.56
C ALA A 792 -32.65 4.70 -36.21
N GLY A 793 -32.89 4.30 -37.47
CA GLY A 793 -34.09 4.69 -38.18
C GLY A 793 -34.03 4.40 -39.69
N SER A 794 -35.19 4.52 -40.33
CA SER A 794 -35.40 4.37 -41.77
C SER A 794 -36.01 5.62 -42.42
N ASP A 795 -36.14 6.72 -41.67
CA ASP A 795 -36.76 7.95 -42.17
C ASP A 795 -35.73 9.01 -42.55
N GLY A 796 -36.08 9.88 -43.51
CA GLY A 796 -35.17 10.90 -44.05
C GLY A 796 -34.67 11.92 -43.01
N ARG A 797 -35.36 12.10 -41.87
CA ARG A 797 -34.83 12.92 -40.76
C ARG A 797 -33.60 12.27 -40.13
N THR A 798 -33.59 10.95 -40.02
CA THR A 798 -32.44 10.19 -39.51
C THR A 798 -31.25 10.35 -40.46
N GLU A 799 -31.47 10.23 -41.77
CA GLU A 799 -30.44 10.47 -42.77
C GLU A 799 -29.83 11.88 -42.67
N GLU A 800 -30.67 12.90 -42.56
CA GLU A 800 -30.24 14.30 -42.44
C GLU A 800 -29.41 14.55 -41.16
N VAL A 801 -29.83 13.97 -40.04
CA VAL A 801 -29.07 14.02 -38.79
C VAL A 801 -27.70 13.39 -38.93
N LEU A 802 -27.61 12.22 -39.58
CA LEU A 802 -26.33 11.55 -39.79
C LEU A 802 -25.40 12.37 -40.69
N LYS A 803 -25.92 13.00 -41.76
CA LYS A 803 -25.15 13.90 -42.63
C LYS A 803 -24.64 15.13 -41.86
N GLN A 804 -25.49 15.77 -41.06
CA GLN A 804 -25.10 16.94 -40.26
C GLN A 804 -24.05 16.58 -39.20
N LEU A 805 -24.19 15.43 -38.53
CA LEU A 805 -23.16 14.94 -37.60
C LEU A 805 -21.85 14.60 -38.32
N TYR A 806 -21.91 14.06 -39.54
CA TYR A 806 -20.72 13.77 -40.33
C TYR A 806 -19.98 15.07 -40.67
N VAL A 807 -20.70 16.11 -41.10
CA VAL A 807 -20.14 17.44 -41.35
C VAL A 807 -19.51 18.02 -40.08
N LEU A 808 -20.13 17.86 -38.91
CA LEU A 808 -19.52 18.29 -37.64
C LEU A 808 -18.21 17.54 -37.31
N CYS A 809 -18.04 16.31 -37.76
CA CYS A 809 -16.85 15.51 -37.52
C CYS A 809 -15.71 15.78 -38.53
N VAL A 810 -16.05 16.01 -39.80
CA VAL A 810 -15.08 16.09 -40.92
C VAL A 810 -14.90 17.54 -41.43
N ASN A 811 -15.88 18.41 -41.19
CA ASN A 811 -16.02 19.75 -41.77
C ASN A 811 -16.18 19.75 -43.30
N GLU A 812 -16.73 18.68 -43.85
CA GLU A 812 -17.02 18.46 -45.27
C GLU A 812 -18.38 17.78 -45.43
N GLU A 813 -19.02 17.96 -46.60
CA GLU A 813 -20.26 17.21 -46.92
C GLU A 813 -19.95 15.73 -47.15
N TYR A 814 -20.92 14.88 -46.82
CA TYR A 814 -20.79 13.44 -47.05
C TYR A 814 -20.78 13.12 -48.56
N ASP A 815 -19.74 12.40 -48.99
CA ASP A 815 -19.62 11.82 -50.33
C ASP A 815 -19.51 10.29 -50.21
N SER A 816 -20.43 9.56 -50.85
CA SER A 816 -20.48 8.10 -50.81
C SER A 816 -19.24 7.45 -51.44
N GLY A 817 -18.49 8.17 -52.29
CA GLY A 817 -17.24 7.71 -52.90
C GLY A 817 -16.00 7.79 -52.00
N ASN A 818 -16.01 8.56 -50.91
CA ASN A 818 -14.85 8.74 -50.03
C ASN A 818 -14.91 7.77 -48.83
N ASN A 819 -13.91 6.89 -48.72
CA ASN A 819 -13.87 5.80 -47.74
C ASN A 819 -13.02 6.08 -46.50
N ASP A 820 -12.20 7.12 -46.52
CA ASP A 820 -11.20 7.36 -45.48
C ASP A 820 -11.44 8.72 -44.81
N ALA A 821 -11.90 8.70 -43.56
CA ALA A 821 -12.05 9.90 -42.74
C ALA A 821 -10.93 10.03 -41.69
N SER A 822 -9.75 9.44 -41.91
CA SER A 822 -8.60 9.52 -40.99
C SER A 822 -8.11 10.95 -40.71
N TYR A 823 -8.34 11.88 -41.65
CA TYR A 823 -8.00 13.30 -41.51
C TYR A 823 -9.03 14.13 -40.73
N ALA A 824 -10.18 13.54 -40.41
CA ALA A 824 -11.28 14.26 -39.76
C ALA A 824 -10.90 14.74 -38.35
N LYS A 825 -11.63 15.73 -37.83
CA LYS A 825 -11.49 16.17 -36.44
C LYS A 825 -11.86 15.05 -35.46
N TYR A 826 -12.90 14.29 -35.79
CA TYR A 826 -13.35 13.12 -35.02
C TYR A 826 -13.41 11.87 -35.93
N PRO A 827 -12.26 11.22 -36.21
CA PRO A 827 -12.17 10.15 -37.20
C PRO A 827 -13.03 8.92 -36.92
N ARG A 828 -13.15 8.49 -35.66
CA ARG A 828 -13.92 7.28 -35.32
C ARG A 828 -15.41 7.50 -35.55
N SER A 829 -15.91 8.63 -35.05
CA SER A 829 -17.30 9.04 -35.24
C SER A 829 -17.61 9.27 -36.72
N ALA A 830 -16.72 9.91 -37.48
CA ALA A 830 -16.89 10.12 -38.91
C ALA A 830 -16.97 8.80 -39.70
N ASN A 831 -16.06 7.86 -39.44
CA ASN A 831 -16.05 6.56 -40.10
C ASN A 831 -17.34 5.77 -39.80
N LYS A 832 -17.81 5.78 -38.54
CA LYS A 832 -19.07 5.12 -38.17
C LYS A 832 -20.28 5.77 -38.82
N LEU A 833 -20.34 7.10 -38.84
CA LEU A 833 -21.41 7.85 -39.50
C LEU A 833 -21.44 7.56 -41.00
N SER A 834 -20.28 7.49 -41.67
CA SER A 834 -20.19 7.10 -43.08
C SER A 834 -20.73 5.67 -43.30
N HIS A 835 -20.35 4.72 -42.45
CA HIS A 835 -20.90 3.36 -42.52
C HIS A 835 -22.43 3.33 -42.33
N MET A 836 -22.94 4.08 -41.35
CA MET A 836 -24.38 4.18 -41.09
C MET A 836 -25.13 4.82 -42.27
N LEU A 837 -24.58 5.87 -42.88
CA LEU A 837 -25.17 6.54 -44.05
C LEU A 837 -25.23 5.60 -45.26
N ARG A 838 -24.15 4.86 -45.54
CA ARG A 838 -24.14 3.86 -46.63
C ARG A 838 -25.20 2.80 -46.44
N ARG A 839 -25.34 2.27 -45.22
CA ARG A 839 -26.40 1.29 -44.95
C ARG A 839 -27.78 1.88 -45.14
N PHE A 840 -27.98 3.12 -44.75
CA PHE A 840 -29.24 3.80 -45.04
C PHE A 840 -29.51 3.87 -46.55
N GLU A 841 -28.48 4.20 -47.36
CA GLU A 841 -28.58 4.26 -48.83
C GLU A 841 -28.85 2.89 -49.47
N TYR A 842 -28.22 1.81 -48.98
CA TYR A 842 -28.37 0.46 -49.53
C TYR A 842 -29.61 -0.29 -49.02
N ASP A 843 -29.86 -0.23 -47.71
CA ASP A 843 -30.85 -1.07 -47.02
C ASP A 843 -32.12 -0.31 -46.61
N GLY A 844 -32.12 1.03 -46.73
CA GLY A 844 -33.24 1.89 -46.32
C GLY A 844 -33.44 1.97 -44.80
N PHE A 845 -32.54 1.39 -44.02
CA PHE A 845 -32.54 1.43 -42.55
C PHE A 845 -31.10 1.44 -42.07
N THR A 846 -30.84 2.15 -40.97
CA THR A 846 -29.53 2.16 -40.33
C THR A 846 -29.63 2.14 -38.82
N SER A 847 -28.60 1.61 -38.19
CA SER A 847 -28.46 1.51 -36.74
C SER A 847 -26.97 1.50 -36.43
N PHE A 848 -26.58 2.06 -35.28
CA PHE A 848 -25.20 1.96 -34.82
C PHE A 848 -24.73 0.50 -34.65
N TRP A 849 -25.66 -0.39 -34.30
CA TRP A 849 -25.38 -1.76 -33.89
C TRP A 849 -25.27 -2.77 -35.02
N ILE A 850 -25.72 -2.38 -36.21
CA ILE A 850 -25.81 -3.23 -37.39
C ILE A 850 -24.89 -2.62 -38.42
#